data_AF-A0A369LTI2-F1
#
_entry.id   AF-A0A369LTI2-F1
#
_cell.length_a   1.000
_cell.length_b   1.000
_cell.length_c   1.000
_cell.angle_alpha   90.00
_cell.angle_beta   90.00
_cell.angle_gamma   90.00
#
_symmetry.space_group_name_H-M   'P 1'
#
loop_
_entity.id
_entity.type
_entity.pdbx_description
1 polymer ?
#
loop_
_entity_poly.entity_id
_entity_poly.type
_entity_poly.pdbx_seq_one_letter_code
_entity_poly.pdbx_strand_id
1 'polypeptide(L)'
;MLKRLTKTLAMLAIAATTLTACAQNPADTATEQADAFKQVPDALRAEPYTAAASFAAGSGTESDPYQIGTAEELAFMADKVNSDSTDDKPFASAHYVLVSDIALNDTGDYETWTEAAPRFGWEPIGNGTDQVHEFTGTFDGAGHVVSGLYLCTESTGHNVYPALFGKANKASIKNVGIEKSLVRTFNQVGACGGLVGFAYRSQVENCIVEAELACQSGALGGTGGIVGETIKTDVLSCQYKGSATANEGAVGGIVGRFSEKSLDSCTNSGSVTSAGSATPGGIAGEIADGGNTNYTEGTFEEVPTMVTNCANNGTVACDQANSGNFAGGVCGSAYSSQSSITIDSCENSGTVRANEGTLGGIAGKAWVDEPLNAALANENPTIVISRSKNTGSVESGTPDFALSSSGGIVGSAHATKSGRCRIESCENAGDISGTNSTTGGICATALVQTSASLNIDSCMNKGELNSSTNTGSIKGGILGWLQTWTSGQAPSFSSDYLENGTLPDPLTADELASIDKANGAISITACSNETDVALDKGTFGSGGIVGMLMSPGRQESMAIEVSHCNNSGAVTANEFCYLGGIVGNIASEATCITLRSCTNDGNIDTVLDNLSKDDDEITDEQALQARRMLGGIVGVAPKLLTTIDQCANTGDIRIEGSGELVFANAKKRVATNEIAACLY
;
A
#
# COMPACT_ATOMS: atom_id res chain seq x y z
N MET A 1 -43.80 -18.57 38.58
CA MET A 1 -42.76 -19.58 38.30
C MET A 1 -43.00 -20.35 36.98
N LEU A 2 -44.22 -20.70 36.59
CA LEU A 2 -44.48 -21.45 35.34
C LEU A 2 -44.15 -20.70 34.02
N LYS A 3 -44.18 -19.36 34.00
CA LYS A 3 -43.75 -18.53 32.85
C LYS A 3 -42.23 -18.38 32.70
N ARG A 4 -41.44 -18.69 33.75
CA ARG A 4 -39.97 -18.71 33.67
C ARG A 4 -39.45 -20.05 33.14
N LEU A 5 -40.16 -21.16 33.38
CA LEU A 5 -39.78 -22.49 32.88
C LEU A 5 -39.97 -22.65 31.36
N THR A 6 -40.96 -21.97 30.77
CA THR A 6 -41.26 -22.06 29.33
C THR A 6 -40.28 -21.25 28.45
N LYS A 7 -39.68 -20.17 28.97
CA LYS A 7 -38.62 -19.43 28.25
C LYS A 7 -37.27 -20.16 28.29
N THR A 8 -36.97 -20.90 29.35
CA THR A 8 -35.72 -21.66 29.47
C THR A 8 -35.72 -22.92 28.60
N LEU A 9 -36.86 -23.59 28.41
CA LEU A 9 -36.96 -24.72 27.48
C LEU A 9 -36.95 -24.30 25.99
N ALA A 10 -37.46 -23.11 25.65
CA ALA A 10 -37.38 -22.59 24.28
C ALA A 10 -35.95 -22.17 23.88
N MET A 11 -35.15 -21.67 24.84
CA MET A 11 -33.73 -21.37 24.59
C MET A 11 -32.87 -22.64 24.48
N LEU A 12 -33.20 -23.72 25.19
CA LEU A 12 -32.46 -24.99 25.05
C LEU A 12 -32.74 -25.72 23.73
N ALA A 13 -33.93 -25.56 23.13
CA ALA A 13 -34.27 -26.19 21.84
C ALA A 13 -33.62 -25.47 20.64
N ILE A 14 -33.40 -24.15 20.73
CA ILE A 14 -32.66 -23.38 19.73
C ILE A 14 -31.16 -23.67 19.85
N ALA A 15 -30.63 -23.84 21.05
CA ALA A 15 -29.23 -24.25 21.26
C ALA A 15 -28.93 -25.66 20.72
N ALA A 16 -29.89 -26.60 20.80
CA ALA A 16 -29.68 -27.97 20.30
C ALA A 16 -29.74 -28.10 18.76
N THR A 17 -30.45 -27.19 18.07
CA THR A 17 -30.51 -27.16 16.59
C THR A 17 -29.34 -26.40 15.96
N THR A 18 -28.71 -25.47 16.69
CA THR A 18 -27.44 -24.85 16.26
C THR A 18 -26.21 -25.75 16.52
N LEU A 19 -26.29 -26.71 17.44
CA LEU A 19 -25.17 -27.60 17.77
C LEU A 19 -25.01 -28.81 16.85
N THR A 20 -25.99 -29.13 15.99
CA THR A 20 -25.85 -30.21 14.99
C THR A 20 -25.45 -29.72 13.59
N ALA A 21 -25.36 -28.41 13.37
CA ALA A 21 -24.78 -27.80 12.17
C ALA A 21 -23.31 -27.38 12.34
N CYS A 22 -22.73 -27.56 13.54
CA CYS A 22 -21.35 -27.20 13.88
C CYS A 22 -20.50 -28.43 14.27
N ALA A 23 -20.83 -29.60 13.70
CA ALA A 23 -20.08 -30.85 13.89
C ALA A 23 -19.31 -31.28 12.62
N GLN A 24 -19.09 -30.36 11.68
CA GLN A 24 -17.92 -30.41 10.81
C GLN A 24 -16.96 -29.35 11.35
N ASN A 25 -15.85 -29.83 11.91
CA ASN A 25 -14.77 -29.01 12.40
C ASN A 25 -14.34 -28.06 11.26
N PRO A 26 -14.33 -26.73 11.43
CA PRO A 26 -13.82 -25.82 10.38
C PRO A 26 -12.36 -26.12 10.03
N ALA A 27 -11.62 -26.79 10.92
CA ALA A 27 -10.30 -27.34 10.64
C ALA A 27 -10.34 -28.52 9.65
N ASP A 28 -11.33 -29.41 9.70
CA ASP A 28 -11.38 -30.59 8.82
C ASP A 28 -11.84 -30.22 7.40
N THR A 29 -12.76 -29.25 7.24
CA THR A 29 -13.15 -28.71 5.92
C THR A 29 -12.10 -27.76 5.33
N ALA A 30 -11.37 -27.00 6.15
CA ALA A 30 -10.21 -26.23 5.69
C ALA A 30 -9.03 -27.14 5.28
N THR A 31 -8.87 -28.30 5.91
CA THR A 31 -7.81 -29.26 5.54
C THR A 31 -8.19 -30.01 4.25
N GLU A 32 -9.45 -30.40 4.04
CA GLU A 32 -9.92 -30.97 2.76
C GLU A 32 -9.86 -29.95 1.60
N GLN A 33 -10.20 -28.67 1.84
CA GLN A 33 -10.03 -27.61 0.82
C GLN A 33 -8.55 -27.26 0.57
N ALA A 34 -7.69 -27.27 1.59
CA ALA A 34 -6.25 -27.04 1.43
C ALA A 34 -5.53 -28.21 0.74
N ASP A 35 -6.02 -29.44 0.86
CA ASP A 35 -5.50 -30.60 0.13
C ASP A 35 -5.96 -30.64 -1.33
N ALA A 36 -7.14 -30.10 -1.65
CA ALA A 36 -7.66 -30.02 -3.03
C ALA A 36 -6.85 -29.09 -3.94
N PHE A 37 -6.12 -28.12 -3.37
CA PHE A 37 -5.27 -27.23 -4.16
C PHE A 37 -3.91 -27.83 -4.49
N LYS A 38 -3.40 -28.86 -3.82
CA LYS A 38 -1.98 -29.28 -3.94
C LYS A 38 -1.61 -30.03 -5.22
N GLN A 39 -2.57 -30.39 -6.06
CA GLN A 39 -2.31 -31.12 -7.30
C GLN A 39 -3.03 -30.48 -8.47
N VAL A 40 -2.40 -30.52 -9.65
CA VAL A 40 -3.03 -30.14 -10.92
C VAL A 40 -4.08 -31.21 -11.24
N PRO A 41 -5.38 -30.85 -11.31
CA PRO A 41 -6.44 -31.75 -11.73
C PRO A 41 -6.17 -32.36 -13.11
N ASP A 42 -6.59 -33.60 -13.33
CA ASP A 42 -6.38 -34.29 -14.62
C ASP A 42 -6.92 -33.50 -15.82
N ALA A 43 -8.05 -32.80 -15.66
CA ALA A 43 -8.64 -31.96 -16.70
C ALA A 43 -7.75 -30.78 -17.10
N LEU A 44 -6.82 -30.36 -16.23
CA LEU A 44 -5.91 -29.23 -16.44
C LEU A 44 -4.49 -29.68 -16.88
N ARG A 45 -4.28 -30.98 -17.13
CA ARG A 45 -3.01 -31.51 -17.65
C ARG A 45 -2.99 -31.42 -19.18
N ALA A 46 -1.98 -30.73 -19.72
CA ALA A 46 -1.75 -30.59 -21.15
C ALA A 46 -0.57 -31.45 -21.63
N GLU A 47 -0.52 -31.74 -22.93
CA GLU A 47 0.60 -32.45 -23.57
C GLU A 47 1.84 -31.53 -23.66
N PRO A 48 3.08 -32.05 -23.54
CA PRO A 48 4.26 -31.24 -23.81
C PRO A 48 4.40 -30.91 -25.31
N TYR A 49 5.06 -29.81 -25.63
CA TYR A 49 5.42 -29.49 -27.02
C TYR A 49 6.39 -30.51 -27.63
N THR A 50 6.22 -30.77 -28.92
CA THR A 50 7.27 -31.40 -29.73
C THR A 50 8.14 -30.31 -30.35
N ALA A 51 9.38 -30.17 -29.87
CA ALA A 51 10.34 -29.21 -30.39
C ALA A 51 10.73 -29.47 -31.86
N ALA A 52 11.07 -28.40 -32.59
CA ALA A 52 11.68 -28.48 -33.91
C ALA A 52 13.06 -29.16 -33.83
N ALA A 53 13.60 -29.61 -34.97
CA ALA A 53 14.94 -30.19 -35.00
C ALA A 53 16.07 -29.15 -34.94
N SER A 54 15.80 -27.94 -35.45
CA SER A 54 16.72 -26.80 -35.49
C SER A 54 15.93 -25.51 -35.81
N PHE A 55 16.54 -24.35 -35.56
CA PHE A 55 16.06 -23.08 -36.09
C PHE A 55 16.15 -23.04 -37.63
N ALA A 56 15.21 -22.37 -38.29
CA ALA A 56 15.23 -22.19 -39.74
C ALA A 56 16.36 -21.28 -40.24
N ALA A 57 16.78 -20.30 -39.43
CA ALA A 57 17.82 -19.33 -39.77
C ALA A 57 18.51 -18.75 -38.52
N GLY A 58 19.65 -18.10 -38.75
CA GLY A 58 20.47 -17.48 -37.71
C GLY A 58 21.55 -18.40 -37.13
N SER A 59 22.59 -17.79 -36.58
CA SER A 59 23.69 -18.46 -35.90
C SER A 59 23.71 -18.22 -34.39
N GLY A 60 22.78 -17.42 -33.87
CA GLY A 60 22.67 -17.08 -32.45
C GLY A 60 23.61 -15.95 -32.02
N THR A 61 24.30 -15.31 -32.97
CA THR A 61 25.16 -14.15 -32.71
C THR A 61 24.35 -12.86 -32.74
N GLU A 62 24.85 -11.78 -32.13
CA GLU A 62 24.17 -10.48 -32.13
C GLU A 62 23.84 -9.97 -33.54
N SER A 63 24.76 -10.15 -34.50
CA SER A 63 24.57 -9.74 -35.90
C SER A 63 23.72 -10.69 -36.74
N ASP A 64 23.50 -11.92 -36.25
CA ASP A 64 22.77 -12.98 -36.93
C ASP A 64 22.04 -13.86 -35.90
N PRO A 65 21.01 -13.30 -35.23
CA PRO A 65 20.28 -13.97 -34.16
C PRO A 65 19.49 -15.15 -34.72
N TYR A 66 19.25 -16.17 -33.88
CA TYR A 66 18.34 -17.26 -34.21
C TYR A 66 16.94 -16.70 -34.46
N GLN A 67 16.35 -17.06 -35.61
CA GLN A 67 15.01 -16.63 -35.98
C GLN A 67 13.98 -17.66 -35.51
N ILE A 68 12.92 -17.20 -34.87
CA ILE A 68 11.82 -18.03 -34.37
C ILE A 68 10.53 -17.58 -35.06
N GLY A 69 9.98 -18.46 -35.89
CA GLY A 69 8.72 -18.25 -36.60
C GLY A 69 7.62 -19.24 -36.24
N THR A 70 7.91 -20.29 -35.46
CA THR A 70 6.89 -21.27 -35.04
C THR A 70 6.97 -21.64 -33.56
N ALA A 71 5.89 -22.21 -33.04
CA ALA A 71 5.81 -22.71 -31.67
C ALA A 71 6.85 -23.82 -31.41
N GLU A 72 7.11 -24.68 -32.39
CA GLU A 72 8.09 -25.75 -32.30
C GLU A 72 9.54 -25.23 -32.24
N GLU A 73 9.85 -24.12 -32.92
CA GLU A 73 11.16 -23.45 -32.82
C GLU A 73 11.35 -22.76 -31.46
N LEU A 74 10.30 -22.14 -30.92
CA LEU A 74 10.33 -21.57 -29.56
C LEU A 74 10.48 -22.69 -28.50
N ALA A 75 9.79 -23.81 -28.67
CA ALA A 75 9.96 -25.00 -27.82
C ALA A 75 11.36 -25.60 -27.95
N PHE A 76 11.96 -25.58 -29.16
CA PHE A 76 13.35 -26.00 -29.36
C PHE A 76 14.33 -25.10 -28.61
N MET A 77 14.12 -23.78 -28.61
CA MET A 77 14.89 -22.87 -27.77
C MET A 77 14.78 -23.25 -26.29
N ALA A 78 13.56 -23.45 -25.77
CA ALA A 78 13.36 -23.83 -24.37
C ALA A 78 14.12 -25.13 -24.02
N ASP A 79 13.98 -26.17 -24.84
CA ASP A 79 14.65 -27.46 -24.64
C ASP A 79 16.19 -27.32 -24.64
N LYS A 80 16.74 -26.48 -25.52
CA LYS A 80 18.18 -26.21 -25.57
C LYS A 80 18.68 -25.43 -24.38
N VAL A 81 18.01 -24.35 -23.99
CA VAL A 81 18.39 -23.57 -22.80
C VAL A 81 18.31 -24.43 -21.54
N ASN A 82 17.27 -25.25 -21.42
CA ASN A 82 17.04 -26.10 -20.24
C ASN A 82 17.94 -27.33 -20.17
N SER A 83 18.57 -27.74 -21.27
CA SER A 83 19.54 -28.84 -21.30
C SER A 83 21.00 -28.38 -21.38
N ASP A 84 21.24 -27.06 -21.43
CA ASP A 84 22.57 -26.47 -21.59
C ASP A 84 23.37 -26.55 -20.27
N SER A 85 24.07 -27.67 -20.10
CA SER A 85 24.95 -27.94 -18.96
C SER A 85 26.43 -27.65 -19.26
N THR A 86 26.72 -27.00 -20.39
CA THR A 86 28.09 -26.66 -20.81
C THR A 86 28.60 -25.39 -20.12
N ASP A 87 29.92 -25.27 -19.97
CA ASP A 87 30.51 -24.06 -19.35
C ASP A 87 30.32 -22.81 -20.23
N ASP A 88 30.26 -22.97 -21.56
CA ASP A 88 30.12 -21.90 -22.55
C ASP A 88 28.67 -21.49 -22.84
N LYS A 89 27.69 -22.31 -22.41
CA LYS A 89 26.25 -22.05 -22.47
C LYS A 89 25.77 -21.40 -23.79
N PRO A 90 26.08 -21.99 -24.95
CA PRO A 90 25.93 -21.34 -26.25
C PRO A 90 24.48 -21.01 -26.60
N PHE A 91 23.49 -21.76 -26.10
CA PHE A 91 22.08 -21.45 -26.35
C PHE A 91 21.53 -20.48 -25.30
N ALA A 92 21.89 -20.66 -24.02
CA ALA A 92 21.42 -19.75 -22.97
C ALA A 92 21.88 -18.30 -23.19
N SER A 93 23.09 -18.11 -23.75
CA SER A 93 23.69 -16.79 -24.01
C SER A 93 23.48 -16.26 -25.44
N ALA A 94 22.75 -16.99 -26.30
CA ALA A 94 22.54 -16.59 -27.70
C ALA A 94 21.56 -15.42 -27.85
N HIS A 95 21.54 -14.86 -29.07
CA HIS A 95 20.57 -13.84 -29.48
C HIS A 95 19.46 -14.45 -30.31
N TYR A 96 18.22 -14.07 -30.00
CA TYR A 96 16.99 -14.58 -30.61
C TYR A 96 16.11 -13.43 -31.08
N VAL A 97 15.41 -13.64 -32.20
CA VAL A 97 14.43 -12.70 -32.72
C VAL A 97 13.18 -13.42 -33.22
N LEU A 98 12.00 -12.92 -32.87
CA LEU A 98 10.76 -13.40 -33.49
C LEU A 98 10.64 -12.83 -34.91
N VAL A 99 10.24 -13.68 -35.86
CA VAL A 99 10.01 -13.28 -37.27
C VAL A 99 8.55 -13.42 -37.70
N SER A 100 7.69 -13.89 -36.79
CA SER A 100 6.24 -13.91 -36.92
C SER A 100 5.60 -14.05 -35.54
N ASP A 101 4.29 -13.81 -35.47
CA ASP A 101 3.50 -14.15 -34.29
C ASP A 101 3.50 -15.67 -34.07
N ILE A 102 3.54 -16.09 -32.82
CA ILE A 102 3.65 -17.48 -32.39
C ILE A 102 2.37 -17.90 -31.67
N ALA A 103 1.60 -18.79 -32.28
CA ALA A 103 0.46 -19.43 -31.63
C ALA A 103 0.91 -20.72 -30.97
N LEU A 104 1.00 -20.71 -29.63
CA LEU A 104 1.27 -21.90 -28.84
C LEU A 104 0.05 -22.85 -28.92
N ASN A 105 -1.12 -22.37 -28.51
CA ASN A 105 -2.37 -23.12 -28.59
C ASN A 105 -3.42 -22.42 -29.46
N ASP A 106 -4.44 -23.16 -29.91
CA ASP A 106 -5.68 -22.55 -30.39
C ASP A 106 -6.36 -21.84 -29.22
N THR A 107 -6.74 -20.57 -29.40
CA THR A 107 -7.29 -19.72 -28.34
C THR A 107 -8.80 -19.52 -28.44
N GLY A 108 -9.47 -20.28 -29.32
CA GLY A 108 -10.93 -20.19 -29.52
C GLY A 108 -11.76 -20.53 -28.27
N ASP A 109 -11.19 -21.25 -27.31
CA ASP A 109 -11.82 -21.68 -26.06
C ASP A 109 -11.08 -21.17 -24.79
N TYR A 110 -10.25 -20.14 -24.93
CA TYR A 110 -9.41 -19.56 -23.87
C TYR A 110 -10.15 -19.34 -22.54
N GLU A 111 -11.39 -18.84 -22.59
CA GLU A 111 -12.24 -18.56 -21.41
C GLU A 111 -12.53 -19.80 -20.55
N THR A 112 -12.31 -21.01 -21.07
CA THR A 112 -12.56 -22.28 -20.37
C THR A 112 -11.29 -22.96 -19.87
N TRP A 113 -10.11 -22.35 -20.07
CA TRP A 113 -8.82 -22.95 -19.69
C TRP A 113 -8.63 -23.14 -18.19
N THR A 114 -9.43 -22.46 -17.36
CA THR A 114 -9.47 -22.67 -15.91
C THR A 114 -10.21 -23.96 -15.51
N GLU A 115 -10.96 -24.56 -16.44
CA GLU A 115 -11.75 -25.79 -16.27
C GLU A 115 -11.17 -26.99 -17.03
N ALA A 116 -10.65 -26.75 -18.25
CA ALA A 116 -10.05 -27.78 -19.11
C ALA A 116 -8.83 -27.24 -19.85
N ALA A 117 -7.72 -27.99 -19.84
CA ALA A 117 -6.51 -27.60 -20.52
C ALA A 117 -6.70 -27.55 -22.05
N PRO A 118 -6.03 -26.60 -22.73
CA PRO A 118 -5.78 -26.72 -24.16
C PRO A 118 -4.81 -27.87 -24.42
N ARG A 119 -4.48 -28.08 -25.69
CA ARG A 119 -3.65 -29.21 -26.10
C ARG A 119 -2.28 -29.22 -25.44
N PHE A 120 -1.57 -28.09 -25.45
CA PHE A 120 -0.16 -28.04 -25.09
C PHE A 120 0.12 -27.20 -23.84
N GLY A 121 0.96 -27.76 -22.96
CA GLY A 121 1.52 -27.09 -21.80
C GLY A 121 2.90 -26.53 -22.11
N TRP A 122 3.20 -25.36 -21.55
CA TRP A 122 4.49 -24.71 -21.70
C TRP A 122 5.51 -25.18 -20.66
N GLU A 123 6.74 -25.42 -21.13
CA GLU A 123 7.90 -25.61 -20.28
C GLU A 123 8.72 -24.30 -20.27
N PRO A 124 8.91 -23.64 -19.12
CA PRO A 124 9.61 -22.35 -19.05
C PRO A 124 11.02 -22.39 -19.64
N ILE A 125 11.43 -21.32 -20.32
CA ILE A 125 12.82 -21.13 -20.75
C ILE A 125 13.66 -20.75 -19.52
N GLY A 126 14.70 -21.51 -19.22
CA GLY A 126 15.48 -21.34 -18.00
C GLY A 126 14.75 -21.88 -16.78
N ASN A 127 14.38 -23.17 -16.81
CA ASN A 127 13.57 -23.85 -15.78
C ASN A 127 14.37 -24.41 -14.59
N GLY A 128 15.69 -24.23 -14.56
CA GLY A 128 16.55 -24.86 -13.56
C GLY A 128 16.33 -24.33 -12.15
N THR A 129 16.37 -25.24 -11.18
CA THR A 129 16.44 -24.87 -9.75
C THR A 129 17.85 -24.44 -9.30
N ASP A 130 18.82 -24.49 -10.22
CA ASP A 130 20.22 -24.11 -10.05
C ASP A 130 20.57 -22.82 -10.84
N GLN A 131 21.84 -22.43 -10.80
CA GLN A 131 22.38 -21.29 -11.58
C GLN A 131 22.87 -21.70 -12.98
N VAL A 132 22.69 -22.97 -13.36
CA VAL A 132 23.21 -23.50 -14.62
C VAL A 132 22.22 -23.21 -15.74
N HIS A 133 20.93 -23.44 -15.51
CA HIS A 133 19.89 -23.34 -16.55
C HIS A 133 19.12 -22.02 -16.46
N GLU A 134 19.83 -20.89 -16.50
CA GLU A 134 19.26 -19.53 -16.56
C GLU A 134 19.41 -18.97 -17.98
N PHE A 135 18.44 -18.24 -18.49
CA PHE A 135 18.60 -17.51 -19.76
C PHE A 135 19.48 -16.28 -19.54
N THR A 136 20.53 -16.13 -20.34
CA THR A 136 21.54 -15.06 -20.20
C THR A 136 21.72 -14.22 -21.47
N GLY A 137 21.01 -14.56 -22.54
CA GLY A 137 21.14 -13.98 -23.86
C GLY A 137 20.19 -12.80 -24.13
N THR A 138 19.88 -12.59 -25.40
CA THR A 138 18.92 -11.57 -25.85
C THR A 138 17.72 -12.22 -26.52
N PHE A 139 16.51 -11.82 -26.15
CA PHE A 139 15.27 -12.19 -26.84
C PHE A 139 14.54 -10.93 -27.29
N ASP A 140 14.50 -10.70 -28.60
CA ASP A 140 13.80 -9.58 -29.22
C ASP A 140 12.51 -10.07 -29.88
N GLY A 141 11.37 -9.72 -29.31
CA GLY A 141 10.07 -10.03 -29.91
C GLY A 141 9.81 -9.29 -31.21
N ALA A 142 10.59 -8.25 -31.55
CA ALA A 142 10.43 -7.44 -32.76
C ALA A 142 9.00 -6.91 -32.99
N GLY A 143 8.20 -6.79 -31.93
CA GLY A 143 6.80 -6.37 -31.98
C GLY A 143 5.79 -7.49 -32.26
N HIS A 144 6.24 -8.75 -32.33
CA HIS A 144 5.40 -9.92 -32.49
C HIS A 144 4.79 -10.41 -31.17
N VAL A 145 3.73 -11.19 -31.31
CA VAL A 145 2.96 -11.73 -30.18
C VAL A 145 3.14 -13.24 -30.03
N VAL A 146 3.29 -13.71 -28.79
CA VAL A 146 3.16 -15.11 -28.40
C VAL A 146 1.78 -15.31 -27.76
N SER A 147 0.87 -15.98 -28.45
CA SER A 147 -0.50 -16.21 -27.98
C SER A 147 -0.69 -17.64 -27.46
N GLY A 148 -1.57 -17.82 -26.47
CA GLY A 148 -1.98 -19.16 -26.04
C GLY A 148 -0.97 -19.88 -25.15
N LEU A 149 -0.16 -19.14 -24.39
CA LEU A 149 0.71 -19.70 -23.36
C LEU A 149 -0.17 -20.32 -22.26
N TYR A 150 -0.01 -21.61 -22.01
CA TYR A 150 -0.73 -22.34 -20.96
C TYR A 150 0.27 -23.04 -20.06
N LEU A 151 0.27 -22.68 -18.77
CA LEU A 151 1.15 -23.26 -17.76
C LEU A 151 0.36 -23.53 -16.48
N CYS A 152 0.15 -24.80 -16.16
CA CYS A 152 -0.45 -25.26 -14.90
C CYS A 152 0.56 -26.17 -14.17
N THR A 153 1.03 -25.78 -12.99
CA THR A 153 2.06 -26.54 -12.25
C THR A 153 1.70 -26.80 -10.78
N GLU A 154 2.06 -27.98 -10.29
CA GLU A 154 1.95 -28.44 -8.89
C GLU A 154 3.32 -28.56 -8.20
N SER A 155 4.41 -28.11 -8.84
CA SER A 155 5.74 -28.27 -8.25
C SER A 155 5.88 -27.47 -6.95
N THR A 156 6.52 -28.07 -5.95
CA THR A 156 6.79 -27.44 -4.65
C THR A 156 8.23 -26.95 -4.63
N GLY A 157 8.44 -25.69 -4.22
CA GLY A 157 9.77 -25.18 -3.92
C GLY A 157 9.98 -23.74 -4.34
N HIS A 158 10.77 -23.01 -3.55
CA HIS A 158 11.07 -21.59 -3.77
C HIS A 158 11.95 -21.32 -5.01
N ASN A 159 12.38 -22.35 -5.75
CA ASN A 159 13.18 -22.24 -6.97
C ASN A 159 12.40 -22.58 -8.25
N VAL A 160 11.08 -22.69 -8.16
CA VAL A 160 10.19 -22.87 -9.32
C VAL A 160 9.69 -21.49 -9.75
N TYR A 161 9.85 -21.18 -11.02
CA TYR A 161 9.55 -19.85 -11.57
C TYR A 161 8.63 -19.95 -12.80
N PRO A 162 7.31 -20.09 -12.64
CA PRO A 162 6.39 -20.25 -13.77
C PRO A 162 6.25 -18.95 -14.57
N ALA A 163 6.57 -19.01 -15.86
CA ALA A 163 6.46 -17.93 -16.85
C ALA A 163 6.85 -18.44 -18.26
N LEU A 164 6.81 -17.58 -19.29
CA LEU A 164 7.47 -17.87 -20.57
C LEU A 164 8.97 -18.13 -20.37
N PHE A 165 9.66 -17.23 -19.65
CA PHE A 165 11.03 -17.39 -19.16
C PHE A 165 11.01 -17.63 -17.66
N GLY A 166 11.43 -18.81 -17.21
CA GLY A 166 11.48 -19.10 -15.78
C GLY A 166 12.50 -18.23 -15.06
N LYS A 167 13.77 -18.31 -15.44
CA LYS A 167 14.86 -17.51 -14.87
C LYS A 167 15.66 -16.79 -15.95
N ALA A 168 15.86 -15.49 -15.74
CA ALA A 168 16.73 -14.64 -16.54
C ALA A 168 17.86 -14.06 -15.68
N ASN A 169 19.10 -14.10 -16.17
CA ASN A 169 20.27 -13.57 -15.50
C ASN A 169 21.17 -12.81 -16.49
N LYS A 170 21.39 -11.51 -16.29
CA LYS A 170 22.10 -10.66 -17.25
C LYS A 170 21.51 -10.71 -18.67
N ALA A 171 20.23 -11.04 -18.79
CA ALA A 171 19.54 -11.15 -20.06
C ALA A 171 18.92 -9.81 -20.49
N SER A 172 18.65 -9.69 -21.79
CA SER A 172 17.84 -8.61 -22.36
C SER A 172 16.62 -9.22 -23.04
N ILE A 173 15.42 -8.93 -22.52
CA ILE A 173 14.15 -9.40 -23.08
C ILE A 173 13.33 -8.17 -23.47
N LYS A 174 13.00 -8.02 -24.76
CA LYS A 174 12.37 -6.80 -25.25
C LYS A 174 11.37 -6.99 -26.39
N ASN A 175 10.46 -6.03 -26.55
CA ASN A 175 9.52 -5.97 -27.68
C ASN A 175 8.61 -7.20 -27.81
N VAL A 176 8.25 -7.84 -26.69
CA VAL A 176 7.45 -9.08 -26.67
C VAL A 176 5.99 -8.76 -26.33
N GLY A 177 5.06 -9.24 -27.17
CA GLY A 177 3.64 -9.34 -26.82
C GLY A 177 3.28 -10.73 -26.30
N ILE A 178 2.45 -10.83 -25.27
CA ILE A 178 1.78 -12.07 -24.85
C ILE A 178 0.28 -11.81 -24.75
N GLU A 179 -0.55 -12.69 -25.30
CA GLU A 179 -2.02 -12.58 -25.21
C GLU A 179 -2.71 -13.93 -24.98
N LYS A 180 -3.95 -13.90 -24.46
CA LYS A 180 -4.84 -15.07 -24.27
C LYS A 180 -4.11 -16.25 -23.65
N SER A 181 -3.52 -15.99 -22.49
CA SER A 181 -2.60 -16.90 -21.83
C SER A 181 -3.01 -17.13 -20.39
N LEU A 182 -2.64 -18.29 -19.83
CA LEU A 182 -2.94 -18.68 -18.46
C LEU A 182 -1.68 -19.24 -17.78
N VAL A 183 -1.32 -18.66 -16.64
CA VAL A 183 -0.31 -19.21 -15.72
C VAL A 183 -0.98 -19.47 -14.38
N ARG A 184 -0.99 -20.74 -13.95
CA ARG A 184 -1.65 -21.16 -12.72
C ARG A 184 -0.77 -22.11 -11.92
N THR A 185 -0.73 -21.90 -10.61
CA THR A 185 0.01 -22.80 -9.71
C THR A 185 -0.90 -23.34 -8.61
N PHE A 186 -0.69 -24.62 -8.30
CA PHE A 186 -1.45 -25.41 -7.33
C PHE A 186 -0.64 -25.65 -6.04
N ASN A 187 0.66 -25.35 -6.03
CA ASN A 187 1.47 -25.32 -4.83
C ASN A 187 2.29 -24.03 -4.75
N GLN A 188 2.88 -23.81 -3.57
CA GLN A 188 3.82 -22.72 -3.33
C GLN A 188 5.04 -22.80 -4.25
N VAL A 189 5.16 -21.79 -5.12
CA VAL A 189 6.31 -21.57 -6.01
C VAL A 189 7.17 -20.39 -5.51
N GLY A 190 8.33 -20.20 -6.13
CA GLY A 190 9.22 -19.06 -5.88
C GLY A 190 8.58 -17.75 -6.34
N ALA A 191 8.53 -17.51 -7.64
CA ALA A 191 7.88 -16.34 -8.21
C ALA A 191 7.20 -16.68 -9.53
N CYS A 192 6.14 -15.96 -9.89
CA CYS A 192 5.27 -16.23 -11.02
C CYS A 192 5.17 -14.99 -11.91
N GLY A 193 5.42 -15.13 -13.21
CA GLY A 193 5.35 -14.03 -14.15
C GLY A 193 4.59 -14.40 -15.42
N GLY A 194 4.00 -13.41 -16.09
CA GLY A 194 3.47 -13.62 -17.43
C GLY A 194 4.60 -13.81 -18.45
N LEU A 195 5.66 -12.99 -18.34
CA LEU A 195 6.83 -13.04 -19.22
C LEU A 195 8.06 -13.65 -18.54
N VAL A 196 8.41 -13.21 -17.33
CA VAL A 196 9.59 -13.68 -16.61
C VAL A 196 9.25 -14.06 -15.17
N GLY A 197 9.61 -15.26 -14.71
CA GLY A 197 9.37 -15.66 -13.32
C GLY A 197 10.31 -14.95 -12.36
N PHE A 198 11.61 -15.06 -12.60
CA PHE A 198 12.66 -14.39 -11.82
C PHE A 198 13.73 -13.76 -12.71
N ALA A 199 14.05 -12.49 -12.47
CA ALA A 199 15.03 -11.73 -13.25
C ALA A 199 16.13 -11.12 -12.37
N TYR A 200 17.37 -11.55 -12.58
CA TYR A 200 18.55 -11.04 -11.88
C TYR A 200 19.46 -10.26 -12.83
N ARG A 201 19.87 -9.04 -12.46
CA ARG A 201 20.82 -8.22 -13.25
C ARG A 201 20.43 -8.08 -14.73
N SER A 202 19.15 -8.12 -15.04
CA SER A 202 18.63 -8.22 -16.41
C SER A 202 17.95 -6.91 -16.84
N GLN A 203 17.44 -6.89 -18.06
CA GLN A 203 16.58 -5.83 -18.58
C GLN A 203 15.33 -6.43 -19.23
N VAL A 204 14.16 -5.91 -18.87
CA VAL A 204 12.87 -6.24 -19.50
C VAL A 204 12.26 -4.94 -20.03
N GLU A 205 12.10 -4.82 -21.35
CA GLU A 205 11.79 -3.53 -21.99
C GLU A 205 10.71 -3.63 -23.08
N ASN A 206 9.76 -2.69 -23.07
CA ASN A 206 8.76 -2.55 -24.14
C ASN A 206 7.96 -3.84 -24.40
N CYS A 207 7.53 -4.50 -23.33
CA CYS A 207 6.74 -5.72 -23.40
C CYS A 207 5.28 -5.47 -23.01
N ILE A 208 4.35 -6.17 -23.66
CA ILE A 208 2.91 -6.08 -23.37
C ILE A 208 2.39 -7.48 -23.05
N VAL A 209 1.77 -7.66 -21.89
CA VAL A 209 1.21 -8.96 -21.49
C VAL A 209 -0.27 -8.83 -21.15
N GLU A 210 -1.06 -9.72 -21.74
CA GLU A 210 -2.48 -9.94 -21.47
C GLU A 210 -2.66 -11.44 -21.16
N ALA A 211 -2.55 -11.78 -19.88
CA ALA A 211 -2.63 -13.15 -19.39
C ALA A 211 -3.39 -13.20 -18.07
N GLU A 212 -4.03 -14.32 -17.78
CA GLU A 212 -4.54 -14.64 -16.44
C GLU A 212 -3.44 -15.33 -15.64
N LEU A 213 -3.12 -14.77 -14.48
CA LEU A 213 -2.18 -15.31 -13.52
C LEU A 213 -2.95 -15.67 -12.24
N ALA A 214 -2.98 -16.94 -11.89
CA ALA A 214 -3.58 -17.46 -10.67
C ALA A 214 -2.53 -18.28 -9.90
N CYS A 215 -1.62 -17.60 -9.20
CA CYS A 215 -0.44 -18.22 -8.63
C CYS A 215 -0.53 -18.30 -7.10
N GLN A 216 -0.13 -19.44 -6.55
CA GLN A 216 0.24 -19.62 -5.16
C GLN A 216 1.75 -19.36 -5.02
N SER A 217 2.16 -18.10 -4.97
CA SER A 217 3.53 -17.76 -4.56
C SER A 217 3.69 -18.05 -3.06
N GLY A 218 4.87 -18.52 -2.64
CA GLY A 218 5.18 -18.58 -1.21
C GLY A 218 5.24 -17.19 -0.59
N ALA A 219 5.25 -17.10 0.75
CA ALA A 219 5.34 -15.83 1.47
C ALA A 219 6.53 -14.93 1.06
N LEU A 220 7.64 -15.55 0.62
CA LEU A 220 8.83 -14.85 0.10
C LEU A 220 8.86 -14.76 -1.42
N GLY A 221 7.72 -14.98 -2.08
CA GLY A 221 7.57 -14.97 -3.53
C GLY A 221 6.79 -13.76 -4.04
N GLY A 222 6.78 -13.59 -5.36
CA GLY A 222 6.05 -12.54 -6.04
C GLY A 222 5.29 -13.07 -7.26
N THR A 223 4.08 -12.58 -7.48
CA THR A 223 3.31 -12.78 -8.71
C THR A 223 3.21 -11.46 -9.45
N GLY A 224 3.76 -11.36 -10.65
CA GLY A 224 3.75 -10.13 -11.44
C GLY A 224 3.20 -10.35 -12.84
N GLY A 225 2.32 -9.45 -13.30
CA GLY A 225 1.76 -9.56 -14.66
C GLY A 225 2.84 -9.64 -15.77
N ILE A 226 3.99 -9.00 -15.57
CA ILE A 226 5.17 -9.12 -16.43
C ILE A 226 6.25 -10.00 -15.78
N VAL A 227 6.72 -9.58 -14.59
CA VAL A 227 7.85 -10.22 -13.91
C VAL A 227 7.47 -10.64 -12.48
N GLY A 228 7.66 -11.90 -12.10
CA GLY A 228 7.35 -12.35 -10.73
C GLY A 228 8.22 -11.67 -9.68
N GLU A 229 9.53 -11.76 -9.83
CA GLU A 229 10.50 -11.11 -8.94
C GLU A 229 11.72 -10.59 -9.70
N THR A 230 12.21 -9.43 -9.28
CA THR A 230 13.41 -8.79 -9.81
C THR A 230 14.43 -8.49 -8.72
N ILE A 231 15.70 -8.70 -9.03
CA ILE A 231 16.83 -8.21 -8.25
C ILE A 231 17.82 -7.55 -9.21
N LYS A 232 18.13 -6.27 -9.00
CA LYS A 232 19.06 -5.50 -9.84
C LYS A 232 18.66 -5.47 -11.33
N THR A 233 17.37 -5.48 -11.63
CA THR A 233 16.85 -5.58 -13.01
C THR A 233 16.07 -4.33 -13.36
N ASP A 234 16.35 -3.76 -14.53
CA ASP A 234 15.58 -2.64 -15.07
C ASP A 234 14.32 -3.17 -15.79
N VAL A 235 13.14 -2.65 -15.43
CA VAL A 235 11.85 -2.98 -16.08
C VAL A 235 11.26 -1.70 -16.63
N LEU A 236 11.22 -1.58 -17.96
CA LEU A 236 11.05 -0.29 -18.65
C LEU A 236 9.93 -0.36 -19.69
N SER A 237 9.03 0.62 -19.68
CA SER A 237 8.01 0.78 -20.73
C SER A 237 7.11 -0.45 -20.95
N CYS A 238 6.86 -1.23 -19.90
CA CYS A 238 6.05 -2.45 -19.97
C CYS A 238 4.58 -2.19 -19.64
N GLN A 239 3.68 -2.99 -20.22
CA GLN A 239 2.24 -2.86 -20.00
C GLN A 239 1.59 -4.20 -19.66
N TYR A 240 0.75 -4.20 -18.63
CA TYR A 240 -0.07 -5.36 -18.27
C TYR A 240 -1.56 -5.05 -18.40
N LYS A 241 -2.31 -6.00 -18.98
CA LYS A 241 -3.75 -5.86 -19.29
C LYS A 241 -4.60 -7.03 -18.82
N GLY A 242 -4.00 -8.02 -18.17
CA GLY A 242 -4.66 -9.25 -17.75
C GLY A 242 -5.23 -9.21 -16.33
N SER A 243 -5.29 -10.37 -15.67
CA SER A 243 -5.73 -10.51 -14.28
C SER A 243 -4.66 -11.25 -13.47
N ALA A 244 -4.17 -10.66 -12.38
CA ALA A 244 -3.16 -11.28 -11.51
C ALA A 244 -3.76 -11.51 -10.12
N THR A 245 -3.80 -12.77 -9.70
CA THR A 245 -4.32 -13.19 -8.40
C THR A 245 -3.26 -14.00 -7.65
N ALA A 246 -3.02 -13.63 -6.39
CA ALA A 246 -2.17 -14.40 -5.49
C ALA A 246 -2.82 -14.64 -4.12
N ASN A 247 -2.49 -15.77 -3.49
CA ASN A 247 -2.96 -16.10 -2.15
C ASN A 247 -1.98 -15.62 -1.07
N GLU A 248 -0.68 -15.69 -1.31
CA GLU A 248 0.39 -15.29 -0.38
C GLU A 248 1.50 -14.54 -1.13
N GLY A 249 2.36 -13.85 -0.37
CA GLY A 249 3.50 -13.11 -0.91
C GLY A 249 3.12 -11.74 -1.45
N ALA A 250 3.75 -11.31 -2.54
CA ALA A 250 3.47 -10.03 -3.19
C ALA A 250 2.75 -10.27 -4.53
N VAL A 251 1.80 -9.41 -4.89
CA VAL A 251 1.16 -9.45 -6.20
C VAL A 251 1.13 -8.07 -6.86
N GLY A 252 1.66 -7.98 -8.07
CA GLY A 252 1.79 -6.73 -8.81
C GLY A 252 1.28 -6.81 -10.23
N GLY A 253 0.71 -5.72 -10.74
CA GLY A 253 0.32 -5.66 -12.15
C GLY A 253 1.52 -5.75 -13.10
N ILE A 254 2.68 -5.21 -12.71
CA ILE A 254 3.91 -5.31 -13.50
C ILE A 254 4.90 -6.26 -12.85
N VAL A 255 5.29 -6.00 -11.60
CA VAL A 255 6.28 -6.79 -10.86
C VAL A 255 5.69 -7.30 -9.55
N GLY A 256 5.83 -8.58 -9.22
CA GLY A 256 5.41 -9.08 -7.90
C GLY A 256 6.25 -8.47 -6.78
N ARG A 257 7.55 -8.75 -6.78
CA ARG A 257 8.54 -8.14 -5.87
C ARG A 257 9.65 -7.44 -6.64
N PHE A 258 9.85 -6.15 -6.34
CA PHE A 258 10.85 -5.30 -6.96
C PHE A 258 11.97 -4.94 -5.99
N SER A 259 13.22 -5.12 -6.40
CA SER A 259 14.36 -4.68 -5.60
C SER A 259 15.55 -4.26 -6.46
N GLU A 260 16.07 -3.07 -6.16
CA GLU A 260 17.27 -2.46 -6.74
C GLU A 260 17.16 -2.22 -8.26
N LYS A 261 17.48 -1.00 -8.75
CA LYS A 261 17.30 -0.51 -10.14
C LYS A 261 15.96 0.21 -10.38
N SER A 262 15.57 0.32 -11.65
CA SER A 262 14.50 1.18 -12.14
C SER A 262 13.31 0.35 -12.63
N LEU A 263 12.13 0.66 -12.10
CA LEU A 263 10.83 0.29 -12.66
C LEU A 263 10.22 1.58 -13.22
N ASP A 264 10.32 1.76 -14.53
CA ASP A 264 10.05 3.06 -15.15
C ASP A 264 9.07 2.97 -16.33
N SER A 265 8.21 3.98 -16.43
CA SER A 265 7.29 4.16 -17.56
C SER A 265 6.36 2.95 -17.80
N CYS A 266 6.05 2.19 -16.76
CA CYS A 266 5.20 1.00 -16.86
C CYS A 266 3.73 1.32 -16.57
N THR A 267 2.80 0.60 -17.21
CA THR A 267 1.36 0.81 -17.03
C THR A 267 0.62 -0.49 -16.75
N ASN A 268 -0.14 -0.55 -15.65
CA ASN A 268 -1.13 -1.59 -15.43
C ASN A 268 -2.53 -1.09 -15.78
N SER A 269 -3.26 -1.83 -16.60
CA SER A 269 -4.71 -1.63 -16.85
C SER A 269 -5.55 -2.86 -16.50
N GLY A 270 -4.89 -3.92 -16.02
CA GLY A 270 -5.51 -5.17 -15.59
C GLY A 270 -5.89 -5.17 -14.10
N SER A 271 -6.53 -6.24 -13.64
CA SER A 271 -6.91 -6.41 -12.23
C SER A 271 -5.82 -7.11 -11.42
N VAL A 272 -5.54 -6.62 -10.21
CA VAL A 272 -4.59 -7.21 -9.25
C VAL A 272 -5.33 -7.55 -7.97
N THR A 273 -5.36 -8.82 -7.59
CA THR A 273 -6.17 -9.31 -6.46
C THR A 273 -5.35 -10.16 -5.49
N SER A 274 -5.45 -9.82 -4.22
CA SER A 274 -5.09 -10.73 -3.12
C SER A 274 -6.31 -11.55 -2.72
N ALA A 275 -6.22 -12.87 -2.95
CA ALA A 275 -7.23 -13.85 -2.55
C ALA A 275 -6.98 -14.42 -1.14
N GLY A 276 -5.89 -14.03 -0.49
CA GLY A 276 -5.45 -14.49 0.83
C GLY A 276 -4.77 -13.37 1.63
N SER A 277 -3.52 -13.59 2.01
CA SER A 277 -2.67 -12.64 2.74
C SER A 277 -1.61 -11.97 1.86
N ALA A 278 -1.72 -12.10 0.53
CA ALA A 278 -0.83 -11.42 -0.38
C ALA A 278 -0.95 -9.89 -0.27
N THR A 279 0.12 -9.18 -0.63
CA THR A 279 0.21 -7.71 -0.64
C THR A 279 0.06 -7.20 -2.08
N PRO A 280 -1.12 -6.69 -2.49
CA PRO A 280 -1.36 -6.26 -3.86
C PRO A 280 -0.93 -4.82 -4.12
N GLY A 281 -0.29 -4.60 -5.27
CA GLY A 281 -0.02 -3.27 -5.80
C GLY A 281 -0.29 -3.18 -7.30
N GLY A 282 -0.85 -2.07 -7.78
CA GLY A 282 -1.18 -1.96 -9.20
C GLY A 282 0.04 -2.03 -10.12
N ILE A 283 1.21 -1.57 -9.66
CA ILE A 283 2.49 -1.68 -10.40
C ILE A 283 3.38 -2.75 -9.77
N ALA A 284 3.69 -2.62 -8.48
CA ALA A 284 4.54 -3.54 -7.74
C ALA A 284 3.83 -4.03 -6.47
N GLY A 285 3.80 -5.34 -6.20
CA GLY A 285 3.25 -5.81 -4.92
C GLY A 285 4.08 -5.30 -3.74
N GLU A 286 5.38 -5.59 -3.78
CA GLU A 286 6.37 -5.19 -2.79
C GLU A 286 7.58 -4.52 -3.44
N ILE A 287 8.07 -3.43 -2.84
CA ILE A 287 9.32 -2.76 -3.20
C ILE A 287 10.27 -2.84 -2.02
N ALA A 288 11.47 -3.37 -2.22
CA ALA A 288 12.50 -3.48 -1.19
C ALA A 288 13.87 -2.97 -1.69
N ASP A 289 14.72 -2.51 -0.78
CA ASP A 289 16.07 -1.99 -1.08
C ASP A 289 17.21 -2.95 -0.71
N GLY A 290 16.86 -4.17 -0.30
CA GLY A 290 17.80 -5.25 -0.04
C GLY A 290 17.23 -6.58 -0.51
N GLY A 291 17.72 -7.05 -1.66
CA GLY A 291 17.25 -8.31 -2.25
C GLY A 291 17.41 -9.51 -1.30
N ASN A 292 16.65 -10.58 -1.59
CA ASN A 292 16.79 -11.87 -0.92
C ASN A 292 18.26 -12.34 -0.97
N THR A 293 18.86 -12.59 0.19
CA THR A 293 20.32 -12.74 0.43
C THR A 293 20.97 -13.97 -0.23
N ASN A 294 20.25 -14.73 -1.06
CA ASN A 294 20.74 -15.95 -1.71
C ASN A 294 21.55 -15.71 -3.00
N TYR A 295 21.63 -14.48 -3.51
CA TYR A 295 22.40 -14.11 -4.73
C TYR A 295 23.51 -13.06 -4.45
N THR A 296 24.17 -13.15 -3.29
CA THR A 296 25.29 -12.28 -2.92
C THR A 296 26.62 -12.78 -3.48
N GLU A 297 26.89 -12.53 -4.76
CA GLU A 297 28.27 -12.37 -5.23
C GLU A 297 28.58 -10.89 -5.44
N GLY A 298 29.48 -10.36 -4.61
CA GLY A 298 30.07 -9.03 -4.75
C GLY A 298 29.87 -8.11 -3.56
N THR A 299 30.67 -7.04 -3.52
CA THR A 299 30.52 -5.89 -2.63
C THR A 299 29.12 -5.29 -2.78
N PHE A 300 28.52 -4.86 -1.66
CA PHE A 300 27.30 -4.05 -1.67
C PHE A 300 27.60 -2.75 -2.44
N GLU A 301 27.20 -2.70 -3.72
CA GLU A 301 27.03 -1.43 -4.40
C GLU A 301 25.65 -0.92 -4.03
N GLU A 302 25.58 0.25 -3.38
CA GLU A 302 24.30 0.94 -3.20
C GLU A 302 23.70 1.20 -4.58
N VAL A 303 22.64 0.47 -4.91
CA VAL A 303 21.84 0.72 -6.11
C VAL A 303 20.50 1.27 -5.62
N PRO A 304 20.16 2.54 -5.91
CA PRO A 304 18.88 3.08 -5.51
C PRO A 304 17.74 2.27 -6.15
N THR A 305 16.67 2.05 -5.38
CA THR A 305 15.44 1.42 -5.88
C THR A 305 14.48 2.53 -6.32
N MET A 306 14.18 2.60 -7.61
CA MET A 306 13.38 3.68 -8.19
C MET A 306 12.15 3.13 -8.91
N VAL A 307 10.98 3.63 -8.57
CA VAL A 307 9.74 3.42 -9.30
C VAL A 307 9.28 4.77 -9.83
N THR A 308 9.33 4.97 -11.14
CA THR A 308 9.15 6.29 -11.75
C THR A 308 8.21 6.26 -12.94
N ASN A 309 7.43 7.33 -13.14
CA ASN A 309 6.57 7.50 -14.32
C ASN A 309 5.60 6.34 -14.59
N CYS A 310 5.24 5.58 -13.54
CA CYS A 310 4.37 4.41 -13.66
C CYS A 310 2.91 4.78 -13.39
N ALA A 311 1.98 4.11 -14.09
CA ALA A 311 0.55 4.40 -14.00
C ALA A 311 -0.29 3.13 -13.76
N ASN A 312 -1.14 3.15 -12.74
CA ASN A 312 -2.18 2.14 -12.54
C ASN A 312 -3.56 2.68 -12.94
N ASN A 313 -4.18 2.03 -13.91
CA ASN A 313 -5.53 2.31 -14.39
C ASN A 313 -6.51 1.17 -14.05
N GLY A 314 -6.00 0.04 -13.55
CA GLY A 314 -6.78 -1.13 -13.20
C GLY A 314 -7.14 -1.21 -11.72
N THR A 315 -7.94 -2.22 -11.37
CA THR A 315 -8.39 -2.43 -9.99
C THR A 315 -7.33 -3.16 -9.16
N VAL A 316 -7.09 -2.69 -7.94
CA VAL A 316 -6.29 -3.38 -6.92
C VAL A 316 -7.23 -3.78 -5.77
N ALA A 317 -7.27 -5.07 -5.42
CA ALA A 317 -8.24 -5.59 -4.45
C ALA A 317 -7.61 -6.54 -3.41
N CYS A 318 -8.06 -6.44 -2.16
CA CYS A 318 -7.92 -7.49 -1.15
C CYS A 318 -9.31 -8.06 -0.81
N ASP A 319 -9.56 -9.30 -1.26
CA ASP A 319 -10.88 -9.91 -1.11
C ASP A 319 -11.07 -10.61 0.24
N GLN A 320 -9.99 -10.97 0.95
CA GLN A 320 -10.08 -11.49 2.31
C GLN A 320 -10.00 -10.37 3.34
N ALA A 321 -10.85 -10.42 4.36
CA ALA A 321 -10.78 -9.50 5.50
C ALA A 321 -9.59 -9.88 6.39
N ASN A 322 -8.55 -9.05 6.38
CA ASN A 322 -7.39 -9.19 7.25
C ASN A 322 -6.75 -7.81 7.50
N SER A 323 -6.73 -7.38 8.76
CA SER A 323 -6.09 -6.12 9.19
C SER A 323 -4.61 -5.98 8.81
N GLY A 324 -3.91 -7.08 8.50
CA GLY A 324 -2.54 -7.09 7.99
C GLY A 324 -2.40 -6.84 6.49
N ASN A 325 -3.50 -6.67 5.74
CA ASN A 325 -3.44 -6.42 4.31
C ASN A 325 -2.99 -4.98 4.02
N PHE A 326 -2.06 -4.84 3.09
CA PHE A 326 -1.65 -3.54 2.54
C PHE A 326 -1.93 -3.54 1.04
N ALA A 327 -2.71 -2.56 0.56
CA ALA A 327 -2.94 -2.41 -0.87
C ALA A 327 -2.68 -0.98 -1.32
N GLY A 328 -2.08 -0.83 -2.50
CA GLY A 328 -1.95 0.49 -3.10
C GLY A 328 -1.91 0.52 -4.62
N GLY A 329 -2.30 1.66 -5.19
CA GLY A 329 -2.41 1.81 -6.64
C GLY A 329 -1.08 1.63 -7.36
N VAL A 330 0.04 2.03 -6.75
CA VAL A 330 1.39 1.79 -7.27
C VAL A 330 2.02 0.60 -6.55
N CYS A 331 2.08 0.65 -5.22
CA CYS A 331 2.58 -0.46 -4.42
C CYS A 331 1.75 -0.82 -3.20
N GLY A 332 1.70 -2.12 -2.87
CA GLY A 332 1.12 -2.57 -1.62
C GLY A 332 2.02 -2.24 -0.44
N SER A 333 3.31 -2.53 -0.56
CA SER A 333 4.32 -2.22 0.46
C SER A 333 5.63 -1.71 -0.15
N ALA A 334 6.19 -0.66 0.44
CA ALA A 334 7.56 -0.22 0.25
C ALA A 334 8.32 -0.37 1.57
N TYR A 335 9.39 -1.16 1.59
CA TYR A 335 10.19 -1.44 2.78
C TYR A 335 11.66 -1.09 2.56
N SER A 336 12.17 -0.13 3.33
CA SER A 336 13.57 0.30 3.26
C SER A 336 14.28 0.03 4.58
N SER A 337 15.40 -0.68 4.50
CA SER A 337 16.28 -0.95 5.65
C SER A 337 17.75 -0.94 5.27
N GLN A 338 18.11 -0.54 4.05
CA GLN A 338 19.50 -0.60 3.59
C GLN A 338 19.93 0.65 2.84
N SER A 339 19.08 1.24 1.99
CA SER A 339 19.42 2.39 1.16
C SER A 339 18.24 3.34 0.99
N SER A 340 17.79 3.59 -0.24
CA SER A 340 16.65 4.46 -0.50
C SER A 340 15.71 3.88 -1.55
N ILE A 341 14.41 4.05 -1.29
CA ILE A 341 13.34 3.79 -2.25
C ILE A 341 12.76 5.15 -2.66
N THR A 342 12.67 5.37 -3.97
CA THR A 342 11.99 6.52 -4.54
C THR A 342 10.80 6.05 -5.36
N ILE A 343 9.60 6.55 -5.03
CA ILE A 343 8.38 6.42 -5.83
C ILE A 343 8.06 7.82 -6.33
N ASP A 344 8.28 8.07 -7.62
CA ASP A 344 8.20 9.43 -8.16
C ASP A 344 7.39 9.54 -9.44
N SER A 345 6.58 10.59 -9.53
CA SER A 345 5.80 10.89 -10.73
C SER A 345 4.91 9.70 -11.14
N CYS A 346 4.38 8.98 -10.16
CA CYS A 346 3.49 7.84 -10.39
C CYS A 346 2.02 8.25 -10.26
N GLU A 347 1.17 7.59 -11.03
CA GLU A 347 -0.26 7.89 -11.07
C GLU A 347 -1.11 6.65 -10.75
N ASN A 348 -2.17 6.87 -9.98
CA ASN A 348 -3.26 5.91 -9.85
C ASN A 348 -4.56 6.54 -10.31
N SER A 349 -5.22 5.93 -11.29
CA SER A 349 -6.58 6.27 -11.74
C SER A 349 -7.58 5.12 -11.54
N GLY A 350 -7.08 3.92 -11.23
CA GLY A 350 -7.91 2.77 -10.92
C GLY A 350 -8.36 2.69 -9.46
N THR A 351 -9.29 1.80 -9.17
CA THR A 351 -9.84 1.59 -7.81
C THR A 351 -8.87 0.77 -6.95
N VAL A 352 -8.62 1.22 -5.72
CA VAL A 352 -7.93 0.46 -4.67
C VAL A 352 -8.94 0.11 -3.60
N ARG A 353 -9.20 -1.18 -3.37
CA ARG A 353 -10.21 -1.63 -2.41
C ARG A 353 -9.75 -2.78 -1.52
N ALA A 354 -10.26 -2.84 -0.30
CA ALA A 354 -10.08 -4.00 0.56
C ALA A 354 -11.28 -4.18 1.48
N ASN A 355 -11.65 -5.42 1.78
CA ASN A 355 -12.66 -5.70 2.80
C ASN A 355 -12.22 -5.26 4.21
N GLU A 356 -10.92 -5.44 4.52
CA GLU A 356 -10.26 -4.94 5.71
C GLU A 356 -8.77 -4.74 5.39
N GLY A 357 -8.15 -3.68 5.94
CA GLY A 357 -6.72 -3.46 5.79
C GLY A 357 -6.31 -1.98 5.74
N THR A 358 -5.09 -1.76 5.29
CA THR A 358 -4.52 -0.43 5.07
C THR A 358 -4.41 -0.15 3.58
N LEU A 359 -5.04 0.93 3.13
CA LEU A 359 -5.16 1.30 1.73
C LEU A 359 -4.47 2.63 1.44
N GLY A 360 -3.72 2.70 0.34
CA GLY A 360 -3.17 3.94 -0.18
C GLY A 360 -3.43 4.10 -1.67
N GLY A 361 -3.86 5.28 -2.14
CA GLY A 361 -4.00 5.50 -3.59
C GLY A 361 -2.70 5.29 -4.36
N ILE A 362 -1.53 5.54 -3.74
CA ILE A 362 -0.20 5.24 -4.30
C ILE A 362 0.44 4.05 -3.57
N ALA A 363 0.65 4.16 -2.25
CA ALA A 363 1.34 3.16 -1.45
C ALA A 363 0.47 2.70 -0.27
N GLY A 364 0.19 1.40 -0.17
CA GLY A 364 -0.51 0.86 1.00
C GLY A 364 0.27 1.11 2.29
N LYS A 365 1.54 0.70 2.29
CA LYS A 365 2.46 0.94 3.41
C LYS A 365 3.84 1.41 2.92
N ALA A 366 4.38 2.42 3.58
CA ALA A 366 5.77 2.86 3.46
C ALA A 366 6.46 2.66 4.81
N TRP A 367 7.37 1.69 4.92
CA TRP A 367 8.06 1.36 6.15
C TRP A 367 9.57 1.50 5.99
N VAL A 368 10.15 2.39 6.77
CA VAL A 368 11.58 2.58 6.89
C VAL A 368 12.06 2.13 8.27
N ASP A 369 13.04 1.24 8.30
CA ASP A 369 13.67 0.75 9.53
C ASP A 369 15.19 1.01 9.56
N GLU A 370 15.84 0.73 10.69
CA GLU A 370 17.29 0.83 10.79
C GLU A 370 18.00 -0.12 9.82
N PRO A 371 19.26 0.20 9.48
CA PRO A 371 20.15 -0.73 8.80
C PRO A 371 20.21 -2.11 9.47
N LEU A 372 19.74 -3.15 8.79
CA LEU A 372 19.90 -4.55 9.23
C LEU A 372 21.38 -4.96 9.32
N ASN A 373 22.24 -4.29 8.54
CA ASN A 373 23.67 -4.54 8.49
C ASN A 373 24.43 -3.49 9.30
N ALA A 374 25.21 -3.94 10.29
CA ALA A 374 26.07 -3.06 11.10
C ALA A 374 27.11 -2.28 10.26
N ALA A 375 27.47 -2.76 9.06
CA ALA A 375 28.33 -2.04 8.13
C ALA A 375 27.65 -0.82 7.51
N LEU A 376 26.31 -0.81 7.44
CA LEU A 376 25.47 0.28 6.93
C LEU A 376 24.90 1.14 8.07
N ALA A 377 25.32 0.93 9.32
CA ALA A 377 24.76 1.59 10.51
C ALA A 377 24.88 3.13 10.53
N ASN A 378 25.66 3.72 9.63
CA ASN A 378 25.79 5.18 9.47
C ASN A 378 24.91 5.75 8.34
N GLU A 379 24.24 4.90 7.57
CA GLU A 379 23.27 5.32 6.57
C GLU A 379 21.89 5.49 7.21
N ASN A 380 21.12 6.43 6.65
CA ASN A 380 19.76 6.72 7.08
C ASN A 380 18.81 6.24 5.98
N PRO A 381 18.26 5.01 6.08
CA PRO A 381 17.34 4.48 5.10
C PRO A 381 16.21 5.47 4.83
N THR A 382 15.80 5.58 3.57
CA THR A 382 14.87 6.65 3.17
C THR A 382 13.85 6.16 2.16
N ILE A 383 12.56 6.39 2.44
CA ILE A 383 11.51 6.31 1.43
C ILE A 383 11.10 7.73 1.05
N VAL A 384 11.10 8.01 -0.25
CA VAL A 384 10.57 9.25 -0.83
C VAL A 384 9.42 8.90 -1.77
N ILE A 385 8.23 9.42 -1.49
CA ILE A 385 7.08 9.40 -2.38
C ILE A 385 6.87 10.83 -2.85
N SER A 386 7.10 11.09 -4.13
CA SER A 386 7.06 12.46 -4.66
C SER A 386 6.33 12.61 -5.97
N ARG A 387 5.78 13.81 -6.22
CA ARG A 387 5.13 14.20 -7.48
C ARG A 387 4.06 13.21 -7.98
N SER A 388 3.51 12.42 -7.07
CA SER A 388 2.62 11.31 -7.40
C SER A 388 1.18 11.72 -7.18
N LYS A 389 0.28 11.17 -8.00
CA LYS A 389 -1.11 11.59 -8.06
C LYS A 389 -2.06 10.42 -7.97
N ASN A 390 -3.02 10.52 -7.04
CA ASN A 390 -4.17 9.63 -7.02
C ASN A 390 -5.41 10.34 -7.57
N THR A 391 -6.09 9.73 -8.52
CA THR A 391 -7.40 10.13 -9.06
C THR A 391 -8.43 9.00 -8.97
N GLY A 392 -7.98 7.77 -8.71
CA GLY A 392 -8.84 6.62 -8.52
C GLY A 392 -9.43 6.55 -7.10
N SER A 393 -10.50 5.78 -6.95
CA SER A 393 -11.17 5.60 -5.66
C SER A 393 -10.35 4.74 -4.70
N VAL A 394 -10.40 5.07 -3.41
CA VAL A 394 -9.89 4.25 -2.31
C VAL A 394 -11.08 3.80 -1.46
N GLU A 395 -11.36 2.50 -1.44
CA GLU A 395 -12.61 1.94 -0.91
C GLU A 395 -12.34 0.88 0.16
N SER A 396 -12.60 1.21 1.42
CA SER A 396 -12.51 0.24 2.50
C SER A 396 -13.86 -0.44 2.79
N GLY A 397 -13.82 -1.73 3.10
CA GLY A 397 -14.97 -2.50 3.58
C GLY A 397 -15.24 -2.27 5.06
N THR A 398 -16.28 -2.93 5.57
CA THR A 398 -16.67 -2.92 6.98
C THR A 398 -15.63 -3.61 7.84
N PRO A 399 -14.89 -2.87 8.70
CA PRO A 399 -13.98 -3.50 9.64
C PRO A 399 -14.82 -4.22 10.69
N ASP A 400 -14.65 -5.54 10.79
CA ASP A 400 -15.00 -6.26 12.02
C ASP A 400 -14.04 -5.86 13.17
N PHE A 401 -12.88 -5.24 12.84
CA PHE A 401 -11.84 -4.81 13.79
C PHE A 401 -11.32 -3.38 13.59
N ALA A 402 -10.93 -2.74 14.69
CA ALA A 402 -10.74 -1.30 14.85
C ALA A 402 -9.51 -0.65 14.18
N LEU A 403 -8.85 -1.23 13.15
CA LEU A 403 -7.56 -0.71 12.63
C LEU A 403 -7.48 -0.41 11.13
N SER A 404 -8.60 -0.43 10.38
CA SER A 404 -8.56 -0.10 8.94
C SER A 404 -8.21 1.38 8.72
N SER A 405 -7.27 1.63 7.81
CA SER A 405 -6.69 2.95 7.54
C SER A 405 -6.65 3.22 6.04
N SER A 406 -7.18 4.36 5.60
CA SER A 406 -7.20 4.70 4.16
C SER A 406 -6.62 6.09 3.90
N GLY A 407 -5.61 6.14 3.03
CA GLY A 407 -4.92 7.36 2.62
C GLY A 407 -5.03 7.60 1.12
N GLY A 408 -5.20 8.84 0.69
CA GLY A 408 -5.28 9.15 -0.73
C GLY A 408 -3.96 8.92 -1.47
N ILE A 409 -2.81 9.04 -0.78
CA ILE A 409 -1.49 8.70 -1.31
C ILE A 409 -0.91 7.52 -0.55
N VAL A 410 -0.79 7.62 0.78
CA VAL A 410 -0.16 6.60 1.63
C VAL A 410 -1.14 6.11 2.70
N GLY A 411 -1.37 4.80 2.76
CA GLY A 411 -2.20 4.23 3.82
C GLY A 411 -1.52 4.31 5.19
N SER A 412 -0.29 3.82 5.30
CA SER A 412 0.52 3.94 6.51
C SER A 412 1.98 4.27 6.21
N ALA A 413 2.49 5.33 6.84
CA ALA A 413 3.90 5.70 6.85
C ALA A 413 4.52 5.36 8.20
N HIS A 414 5.53 4.50 8.22
CA HIS A 414 6.21 4.04 9.42
C HIS A 414 7.70 4.36 9.30
N ALA A 415 8.23 5.15 10.24
CA ALA A 415 9.64 5.47 10.33
C ALA A 415 10.17 5.13 11.73
N THR A 416 11.14 4.23 11.80
CA THR A 416 11.80 3.85 13.05
C THR A 416 13.25 4.26 13.07
N LYS A 417 13.78 4.43 14.28
CA LYS A 417 15.21 4.66 14.53
C LYS A 417 15.82 5.76 13.67
N SER A 418 16.72 5.49 12.73
CA SER A 418 17.33 6.51 11.85
C SER A 418 16.59 6.70 10.51
N GLY A 419 15.48 5.99 10.31
CA GLY A 419 14.69 5.99 9.09
C GLY A 419 14.05 7.34 8.79
N ARG A 420 13.91 7.62 7.49
CA ARG A 420 13.33 8.87 6.98
C ARG A 420 12.23 8.58 5.97
N CYS A 421 11.03 9.09 6.20
CA CYS A 421 9.92 9.01 5.25
C CYS A 421 9.57 10.43 4.76
N ARG A 422 9.47 10.60 3.44
CA ARG A 422 9.15 11.89 2.81
C ARG A 422 8.01 11.71 1.81
N ILE A 423 6.94 12.47 1.98
CA ILE A 423 5.79 12.53 1.06
C ILE A 423 5.73 13.96 0.54
N GLU A 424 6.08 14.18 -0.73
CA GLU A 424 6.40 15.51 -1.25
C GLU A 424 5.67 15.83 -2.55
N SER A 425 5.04 17.00 -2.64
CA SER A 425 4.40 17.44 -3.89
C SER A 425 3.39 16.42 -4.46
N CYS A 426 2.69 15.68 -3.60
CA CYS A 426 1.70 14.69 -4.02
C CYS A 426 0.28 15.27 -4.02
N GLU A 427 -0.57 14.80 -4.94
CA GLU A 427 -1.96 15.25 -5.06
C GLU A 427 -2.93 14.07 -4.96
N ASN A 428 -3.84 14.11 -3.99
CA ASN A 428 -5.01 13.24 -4.01
C ASN A 428 -6.21 14.00 -4.57
N ALA A 429 -6.81 13.49 -5.64
CA ALA A 429 -8.07 13.94 -6.21
C ALA A 429 -9.10 12.79 -6.30
N GLY A 430 -8.73 11.58 -5.87
CA GLY A 430 -9.62 10.44 -5.81
C GLY A 430 -10.36 10.36 -4.47
N ASP A 431 -11.61 9.91 -4.51
CA ASP A 431 -12.44 9.82 -3.31
C ASP A 431 -12.00 8.67 -2.41
N ILE A 432 -12.03 8.93 -1.10
CA ILE A 432 -11.78 7.92 -0.08
C ILE A 432 -13.11 7.61 0.60
N SER A 433 -13.58 6.38 0.47
CA SER A 433 -14.87 5.94 0.99
C SER A 433 -14.75 4.64 1.78
N GLY A 434 -15.87 4.21 2.37
CA GLY A 434 -15.94 2.97 3.14
C GLY A 434 -16.15 3.19 4.62
N THR A 435 -15.63 2.28 5.43
CA THR A 435 -15.70 2.32 6.90
C THR A 435 -14.28 2.24 7.44
N ASN A 436 -13.74 3.37 7.89
CA ASN A 436 -12.35 3.46 8.32
C ASN A 436 -12.24 3.90 9.77
N SER A 437 -11.25 3.34 10.48
CA SER A 437 -10.82 3.89 11.76
C SER A 437 -10.06 5.18 11.54
N THR A 438 -9.20 5.22 10.53
CA THR A 438 -8.38 6.40 10.22
C THR A 438 -8.47 6.75 8.75
N THR A 439 -8.70 8.02 8.43
CA THR A 439 -8.66 8.52 7.06
C THR A 439 -7.84 9.79 6.95
N GLY A 440 -6.99 9.85 5.92
CA GLY A 440 -6.23 11.04 5.59
C GLY A 440 -6.23 11.29 4.09
N GLY A 441 -6.46 12.53 3.65
CA GLY A 441 -6.46 12.84 2.22
C GLY A 441 -5.11 12.56 1.54
N ILE A 442 -4.00 12.65 2.27
CA ILE A 442 -2.66 12.26 1.78
C ILE A 442 -2.17 11.00 2.49
N CYS A 443 -2.08 11.04 3.82
CA CYS A 443 -1.56 9.94 4.62
C CYS A 443 -2.58 9.57 5.71
N ALA A 444 -2.99 8.30 5.80
CA ALA A 444 -3.94 7.91 6.85
C ALA A 444 -3.25 7.90 8.21
N THR A 445 -2.19 7.10 8.35
CA THR A 445 -1.49 6.90 9.63
C THR A 445 0.00 7.12 9.49
N ALA A 446 0.58 7.94 10.37
CA ALA A 446 2.01 8.18 10.50
C ALA A 446 2.50 7.67 11.85
N LEU A 447 3.40 6.69 11.84
CA LEU A 447 4.00 6.05 13.01
C LEU A 447 5.49 6.39 13.03
N VAL A 448 5.94 7.20 14.00
CA VAL A 448 7.32 7.71 14.05
C VAL A 448 7.99 7.44 15.39
N GLN A 449 9.06 6.66 15.39
CA GLN A 449 9.91 6.50 16.58
C GLN A 449 10.74 7.77 16.82
N THR A 450 11.07 8.07 18.08
CA THR A 450 11.64 9.36 18.52
C THR A 450 12.95 9.84 17.89
N SER A 451 13.70 8.98 17.19
CA SER A 451 14.92 9.36 16.45
C SER A 451 14.71 9.43 14.92
N ALA A 452 13.53 9.03 14.44
CA ALA A 452 13.20 8.95 13.02
C ALA A 452 12.59 10.26 12.53
N SER A 453 12.46 10.41 11.20
CA SER A 453 11.81 11.59 10.63
C SER A 453 10.71 11.25 9.63
N LEU A 454 9.69 12.10 9.62
CA LEU A 454 8.59 12.03 8.66
C LEU A 454 8.22 13.43 8.20
N ASN A 455 8.26 13.67 6.89
CA ASN A 455 7.93 14.96 6.30
C ASN A 455 6.80 14.79 5.29
N ILE A 456 5.72 15.55 5.44
CA ILE A 456 4.67 15.74 4.43
C ILE A 456 4.78 17.18 3.95
N ASP A 457 5.24 17.38 2.72
CA ASP A 457 5.54 18.70 2.20
C ASP A 457 4.82 18.97 0.87
N SER A 458 4.26 20.17 0.73
CA SER A 458 3.68 20.66 -0.53
C SER A 458 2.60 19.71 -1.11
N CYS A 459 1.88 18.98 -0.25
CA CYS A 459 0.87 18.02 -0.68
C CYS A 459 -0.54 18.62 -0.68
N MET A 460 -1.42 18.09 -1.52
CA MET A 460 -2.75 18.65 -1.75
C MET A 460 -3.83 17.57 -1.78
N ASN A 461 -4.89 17.74 -0.99
CA ASN A 461 -6.09 16.93 -1.06
C ASN A 461 -7.25 17.70 -1.70
N LYS A 462 -7.82 17.09 -2.73
CA LYS A 462 -9.00 17.49 -3.52
C LYS A 462 -10.06 16.39 -3.61
N GLY A 463 -9.75 15.17 -3.15
CA GLY A 463 -10.67 14.04 -3.17
C GLY A 463 -11.56 14.03 -1.92
N GLU A 464 -12.81 13.61 -2.08
CA GLU A 464 -13.78 13.61 -0.98
C GLU A 464 -13.43 12.55 0.07
N LEU A 465 -13.61 12.87 1.36
CA LEU A 465 -13.34 11.97 2.49
C LEU A 465 -14.63 11.32 3.01
N ASN A 466 -15.31 10.58 2.13
CA ASN A 466 -16.61 9.93 2.31
C ASN A 466 -16.59 8.63 3.15
N SER A 467 -15.53 8.37 3.92
CA SER A 467 -15.49 7.20 4.81
C SER A 467 -16.44 7.38 5.99
N SER A 468 -17.46 6.55 6.10
CA SER A 468 -18.27 6.46 7.32
C SER A 468 -17.41 6.01 8.50
N THR A 469 -17.75 6.50 9.68
CA THR A 469 -16.91 6.32 10.85
C THR A 469 -17.60 5.52 11.95
N ASN A 470 -16.85 4.58 12.53
CA ASN A 470 -17.27 3.87 13.73
C ASN A 470 -16.97 4.73 14.97
N THR A 471 -17.48 4.35 16.14
CA THR A 471 -17.10 5.00 17.40
C THR A 471 -15.58 4.97 17.54
N GLY A 472 -14.96 6.15 17.59
CA GLY A 472 -13.51 6.28 17.71
C GLY A 472 -12.72 6.40 16.40
N SER A 473 -13.34 6.83 15.30
CA SER A 473 -12.56 7.17 14.10
C SER A 473 -11.87 8.54 14.18
N ILE A 474 -10.84 8.71 13.35
CA ILE A 474 -10.01 9.91 13.20
C ILE A 474 -9.98 10.30 11.71
N LYS A 475 -10.16 11.60 11.41
CA LYS A 475 -10.06 12.13 10.04
C LYS A 475 -9.20 13.37 9.95
N GLY A 476 -8.34 13.43 8.93
CA GLY A 476 -7.60 14.63 8.60
C GLY A 476 -7.61 14.91 7.10
N GLY A 477 -7.74 16.18 6.71
CA GLY A 477 -7.67 16.56 5.30
C GLY A 477 -6.34 16.18 4.63
N ILE A 478 -5.24 16.17 5.38
CA ILE A 478 -3.92 15.72 4.92
C ILE A 478 -3.48 14.45 5.65
N LEU A 479 -3.39 14.50 6.98
CA LEU A 479 -2.94 13.41 7.82
C LEU A 479 -4.04 13.00 8.80
N GLY A 480 -4.46 11.74 8.78
CA GLY A 480 -5.44 11.22 9.75
C GLY A 480 -4.87 11.23 11.16
N TRP A 481 -3.92 10.33 11.43
CA TRP A 481 -3.36 10.12 12.76
C TRP A 481 -1.83 10.09 12.74
N LEU A 482 -1.22 10.91 13.60
CA LEU A 482 0.20 10.82 13.94
C LEU A 482 0.36 10.19 15.32
N GLN A 483 1.21 9.18 15.42
CA GLN A 483 1.66 8.63 16.69
C GLN A 483 3.18 8.56 16.77
N THR A 484 3.72 8.97 17.92
CA THR A 484 5.14 8.81 18.25
C THR A 484 5.35 7.83 19.40
N TRP A 485 6.54 7.23 19.52
CA TRP A 485 6.93 6.41 20.68
C TRP A 485 8.45 6.32 20.86
N THR A 486 8.87 5.90 22.06
CA THR A 486 10.28 5.61 22.43
C THR A 486 10.60 4.12 22.34
N SER A 487 11.88 3.79 22.15
CA SER A 487 12.36 2.41 22.24
C SER A 487 12.09 1.81 23.62
N GLY A 488 11.48 0.62 23.69
CA GLY A 488 11.30 -0.15 24.92
C GLY A 488 9.91 -0.07 25.56
N GLN A 489 8.99 0.74 25.00
CA GLN A 489 7.56 0.66 25.30
C GLN A 489 6.81 0.35 24.01
N ALA A 490 6.09 -0.78 23.97
CA ALA A 490 5.09 -0.99 22.93
C ALA A 490 3.99 0.08 23.09
N PRO A 491 3.36 0.54 22.00
CA PRO A 491 2.26 1.49 22.09
C PRO A 491 1.12 0.84 22.90
N SER A 492 0.99 1.19 24.17
CA SER A 492 -0.16 0.81 24.98
C SER A 492 -1.22 1.90 24.86
N PHE A 493 -2.28 1.63 24.11
CA PHE A 493 -3.54 2.35 24.26
C PHE A 493 -4.07 2.08 25.67
N SER A 494 -4.19 3.11 26.50
CA SER A 494 -5.10 3.06 27.65
C SER A 494 -6.21 4.09 27.46
N SER A 495 -7.43 3.70 27.81
CA SER A 495 -8.59 4.60 27.84
C SER A 495 -8.44 5.75 28.85
N ASP A 496 -7.46 5.67 29.75
CA ASP A 496 -7.22 6.66 30.81
C ASP A 496 -6.59 7.95 30.29
N TYR A 497 -5.98 7.94 29.10
CA TYR A 497 -5.36 9.12 28.46
C TYR A 497 -6.37 10.20 28.03
N LEU A 498 -7.67 9.90 28.08
CA LEU A 498 -8.74 10.75 27.56
C LEU A 498 -9.44 11.60 28.63
N GLU A 499 -9.29 11.27 29.92
CA GLU A 499 -10.15 11.88 30.96
C GLU A 499 -9.43 12.58 32.11
N ASN A 500 -8.15 12.36 32.40
CA ASN A 500 -7.46 13.06 33.50
C ASN A 500 -5.94 13.16 33.33
N GLY A 501 -5.45 14.22 32.67
CA GLY A 501 -4.02 14.54 32.64
C GLY A 501 -3.62 15.48 33.77
N THR A 502 -2.99 14.97 34.82
CA THR A 502 -2.09 15.81 35.64
C THR A 502 -0.94 16.28 34.73
N LEU A 503 -0.88 17.58 34.48
CA LEU A 503 0.15 18.23 33.67
C LEU A 503 1.54 18.02 34.32
N PRO A 504 2.56 17.56 33.59
CA PRO A 504 3.94 17.70 34.04
C PRO A 504 4.36 19.19 34.03
N ASP A 505 5.40 19.51 34.80
CA ASP A 505 5.92 20.88 34.94
C ASP A 505 6.37 21.47 33.58
N PRO A 506 6.19 22.78 33.34
CA PRO A 506 6.60 23.44 32.11
C PRO A 506 8.11 23.36 31.87
N LEU A 507 8.51 23.17 30.60
CA LEU A 507 9.91 23.14 30.16
C LEU A 507 10.60 24.51 30.34
N THR A 508 11.89 24.48 30.67
CA THR A 508 12.74 25.67 30.77
C THR A 508 13.14 26.21 29.38
N ALA A 509 13.51 27.48 29.30
CA ALA A 509 13.94 28.12 28.05
C ALA A 509 15.18 27.46 27.41
N ASP A 510 16.06 26.87 28.23
CA ASP A 510 17.24 26.14 27.76
C ASP A 510 16.89 24.74 27.20
N GLU A 511 15.86 24.08 27.76
CA GLU A 511 15.31 22.83 27.24
C GLU A 511 14.62 23.08 25.88
N LEU A 512 13.85 24.16 25.75
CA LEU A 512 13.27 24.62 24.48
C LEU A 512 14.33 24.89 23.39
N ALA A 513 15.47 25.49 23.75
CA ALA A 513 16.57 25.76 22.83
C ALA A 513 17.38 24.51 22.41
N SER A 514 17.26 23.41 23.17
CA SER A 514 17.90 22.12 22.84
C SER A 514 17.05 21.24 21.91
N ILE A 515 15.72 21.41 21.93
CA ILE A 515 14.76 20.71 21.06
C ILE A 515 14.89 21.17 19.60
N ASP A 516 15.27 22.43 19.36
CA ASP A 516 15.55 23.01 18.02
C ASP A 516 16.76 22.35 17.31
N LYS A 517 17.43 21.39 17.97
CA LYS A 517 18.58 20.63 17.46
C LYS A 517 18.33 19.11 17.41
N ALA A 518 17.08 18.69 17.55
CA ALA A 518 16.71 17.28 17.66
C ALA A 518 16.92 16.49 16.36
N ASN A 519 17.72 15.43 16.43
CA ASN A 519 17.72 14.33 15.46
C ASN A 519 16.41 13.55 15.62
N GLY A 520 15.36 13.99 14.92
CA GLY A 520 14.00 13.45 14.96
C GLY A 520 12.96 14.56 14.73
N ALA A 521 12.64 14.83 13.46
CA ALA A 521 11.73 15.91 13.07
C ALA A 521 10.50 15.34 12.34
N ILE A 522 9.31 15.75 12.79
CA ILE A 522 8.06 15.49 12.09
C ILE A 522 7.53 16.82 11.59
N SER A 523 7.36 16.95 10.27
CA SER A 523 6.87 18.19 9.68
C SER A 523 5.72 17.95 8.70
N ILE A 524 4.72 18.82 8.77
CA ILE A 524 3.64 18.93 7.80
C ILE A 524 3.65 20.37 7.30
N THR A 525 4.16 20.59 6.09
CA THR A 525 4.52 21.92 5.60
C THR A 525 3.89 22.19 4.25
N ALA A 526 3.39 23.42 4.05
CA ALA A 526 2.86 23.89 2.76
C ALA A 526 1.76 22.98 2.17
N CYS A 527 1.01 22.28 3.02
CA CYS A 527 -0.03 21.36 2.57
C CYS A 527 -1.40 22.05 2.49
N SER A 528 -2.26 21.57 1.59
CA SER A 528 -3.60 22.16 1.39
C SER A 528 -4.70 21.11 1.32
N ASN A 529 -5.77 21.34 2.08
CA ASN A 529 -7.00 20.55 1.97
C ASN A 529 -8.13 21.42 1.41
N GLU A 530 -8.67 21.01 0.26
CA GLU A 530 -9.71 21.73 -0.47
C GLU A 530 -11.11 21.11 -0.32
N THR A 531 -11.23 19.99 0.40
CA THR A 531 -12.49 19.25 0.56
C THR A 531 -12.96 19.17 2.00
N ASP A 532 -14.26 18.98 2.17
CA ASP A 532 -14.85 18.83 3.49
C ASP A 532 -14.32 17.59 4.23
N VAL A 533 -14.13 17.74 5.53
CA VAL A 533 -13.77 16.69 6.48
C VAL A 533 -14.96 16.46 7.40
N ALA A 534 -15.83 15.53 7.02
CA ALA A 534 -17.05 15.21 7.75
C ALA A 534 -16.91 13.93 8.59
N LEU A 535 -17.38 13.95 9.83
CA LEU A 535 -17.47 12.78 10.70
C LEU A 535 -18.94 12.49 11.07
N ASP A 536 -19.35 11.24 10.85
CA ASP A 536 -20.67 10.79 11.32
C ASP A 536 -20.65 10.45 12.81
N LYS A 537 -19.61 9.72 13.23
CA LYS A 537 -19.35 9.31 14.63
C LYS A 537 -17.86 9.31 14.90
N GLY A 538 -17.38 9.94 15.98
CA GLY A 538 -15.94 9.94 16.24
C GLY A 538 -15.57 10.69 17.50
N THR A 539 -14.95 10.01 18.46
CA THR A 539 -14.62 10.56 19.77
C THR A 539 -13.22 11.19 19.86
N PHE A 540 -12.33 10.97 18.88
CA PHE A 540 -10.90 11.26 19.05
C PHE A 540 -10.38 12.51 18.34
N GLY A 541 -10.90 12.90 17.17
CA GLY A 541 -10.56 14.19 16.56
C GLY A 541 -10.70 14.25 15.04
N SER A 542 -11.12 15.41 14.53
CA SER A 542 -11.17 15.76 13.11
C SER A 542 -10.45 17.08 12.87
N GLY A 543 -9.59 17.13 11.86
CA GLY A 543 -8.92 18.36 11.49
C GLY A 543 -8.87 18.60 10.01
N GLY A 544 -8.95 19.87 9.62
CA GLY A 544 -8.80 20.26 8.21
C GLY A 544 -7.45 19.89 7.61
N ILE A 545 -6.39 19.77 8.43
CA ILE A 545 -5.08 19.26 8.02
C ILE A 545 -4.74 17.96 8.74
N VAL A 546 -4.77 17.96 10.07
CA VAL A 546 -4.42 16.80 10.91
C VAL A 546 -5.57 16.38 11.80
N GLY A 547 -5.99 15.12 11.75
CA GLY A 547 -7.03 14.61 12.65
C GLY A 547 -6.57 14.55 14.10
N MET A 548 -5.53 13.77 14.37
CA MET A 548 -4.98 13.58 15.72
C MET A 548 -3.45 13.56 15.72
N LEU A 549 -2.86 14.29 16.68
CA LEU A 549 -1.45 14.24 17.03
C LEU A 549 -1.30 13.58 18.41
N MET A 550 -0.63 12.43 18.49
CA MET A 550 -0.39 11.71 19.73
C MET A 550 1.11 11.53 19.98
N SER A 551 1.59 12.02 21.13
CA SER A 551 2.99 11.89 21.55
C SER A 551 3.08 11.61 23.05
N PRO A 552 2.96 10.33 23.47
CA PRO A 552 3.04 9.93 24.87
C PRO A 552 4.49 9.99 25.41
N GLY A 553 4.65 10.40 26.67
CA GLY A 553 5.95 10.44 27.35
C GLY A 553 6.83 11.66 27.03
N ARG A 554 7.85 11.88 27.87
CA ARG A 554 8.84 12.96 27.70
C ARG A 554 9.81 12.64 26.57
N GLN A 555 9.69 13.38 25.46
CA GLN A 555 10.55 13.25 24.29
C GLN A 555 11.52 14.43 24.21
N GLU A 556 12.67 14.31 24.88
CA GLU A 556 13.67 15.39 24.96
C GLU A 556 14.33 15.74 23.61
N SER A 557 14.09 14.93 22.57
CA SER A 557 14.73 15.02 21.25
C SER A 557 13.76 14.91 20.07
N MET A 558 12.50 15.36 20.19
CA MET A 558 11.55 15.35 19.07
C MET A 558 10.73 16.64 19.02
N ALA A 559 10.57 17.19 17.82
CA ALA A 559 9.71 18.34 17.54
C ALA A 559 8.69 17.99 16.44
N ILE A 560 7.46 18.49 16.61
CA ILE A 560 6.40 18.39 15.61
C ILE A 560 6.06 19.80 15.12
N GLU A 561 6.18 20.04 13.82
CA GLU A 561 5.81 21.31 13.19
C GLU A 561 4.69 21.10 12.16
N VAL A 562 3.64 21.91 12.25
CA VAL A 562 2.63 22.07 11.19
C VAL A 562 2.72 23.52 10.72
N SER A 563 3.18 23.75 9.50
CA SER A 563 3.44 25.11 9.04
C SER A 563 2.97 25.42 7.63
N HIS A 564 2.54 26.65 7.40
CA HIS A 564 2.14 27.15 6.07
C HIS A 564 1.02 26.30 5.42
N CYS A 565 0.21 25.61 6.23
CA CYS A 565 -0.87 24.77 5.73
C CYS A 565 -2.17 25.56 5.59
N ASN A 566 -2.99 25.22 4.59
CA ASN A 566 -4.27 25.85 4.35
C ASN A 566 -5.41 24.82 4.31
N ASN A 567 -6.46 25.05 5.09
CA ASN A 567 -7.71 24.30 4.99
C ASN A 567 -8.83 25.21 4.48
N SER A 568 -9.42 24.89 3.33
CA SER A 568 -10.62 25.57 2.82
C SER A 568 -11.89 24.74 2.92
N GLY A 569 -11.79 23.43 3.15
CA GLY A 569 -12.93 22.54 3.35
C GLY A 569 -13.55 22.68 4.73
N ALA A 570 -14.86 22.50 4.84
CA ALA A 570 -15.55 22.51 6.12
C ALA A 570 -15.10 21.32 7.00
N VAL A 571 -15.02 21.50 8.31
CA VAL A 571 -14.76 20.44 9.28
C VAL A 571 -16.04 20.21 10.07
N THR A 572 -16.70 19.08 9.84
CA THR A 572 -18.04 18.83 10.38
C THR A 572 -18.12 17.55 11.21
N ALA A 573 -18.97 17.54 12.24
CA ALA A 573 -19.31 16.32 12.96
C ALA A 573 -20.77 16.27 13.42
N ASN A 574 -21.40 15.10 13.23
CA ASN A 574 -22.79 14.81 13.57
C ASN A 574 -22.99 14.35 15.03
N GLU A 575 -21.91 14.05 15.75
CA GLU A 575 -21.90 13.67 17.17
C GLU A 575 -20.71 14.37 17.88
N PHE A 576 -20.61 14.18 19.20
CA PHE A 576 -19.52 14.70 20.02
C PHE A 576 -18.12 14.35 19.47
N CYS A 577 -17.35 15.34 19.01
CA CYS A 577 -15.99 15.19 18.48
C CYS A 577 -15.09 16.43 18.71
N TYR A 578 -13.77 16.24 18.84
CA TYR A 578 -12.80 17.35 18.85
C TYR A 578 -12.55 17.87 17.43
N LEU A 579 -12.97 19.10 17.11
CA LEU A 579 -12.86 19.67 15.76
C LEU A 579 -11.91 20.85 15.74
N GLY A 580 -10.96 20.81 14.81
CA GLY A 580 -10.03 21.90 14.56
C GLY A 580 -9.91 22.26 13.10
N GLY A 581 -9.86 23.55 12.78
CA GLY A 581 -9.66 24.00 11.40
C GLY A 581 -8.33 23.52 10.79
N ILE A 582 -7.28 23.37 11.62
CA ILE A 582 -5.99 22.78 11.22
C ILE A 582 -5.76 21.44 11.89
N VAL A 583 -5.79 21.38 13.23
CA VAL A 583 -5.55 20.16 14.01
C VAL A 583 -6.73 19.83 14.90
N GLY A 584 -7.31 18.64 14.77
CA GLY A 584 -8.46 18.22 15.59
C GLY A 584 -8.09 18.06 17.06
N ASN A 585 -7.19 17.13 17.35
CA ASN A 585 -6.77 16.81 18.72
C ASN A 585 -5.26 16.69 18.86
N ILE A 586 -4.72 17.34 19.89
CA ILE A 586 -3.34 17.19 20.33
C ILE A 586 -3.32 16.52 21.70
N ALA A 587 -2.80 15.30 21.75
CA ALA A 587 -2.54 14.54 22.96
C ALA A 587 -1.02 14.38 23.15
N SER A 588 -0.40 15.31 23.89
CA SER A 588 1.03 15.25 24.19
C SER A 588 1.33 15.54 25.66
N GLU A 589 2.30 14.80 26.21
CA GLU A 589 2.74 14.96 27.60
C GLU A 589 4.01 15.79 27.75
N ALA A 590 4.88 15.83 26.73
CA ALA A 590 6.14 16.58 26.83
C ALA A 590 6.85 16.86 25.48
N THR A 591 6.18 16.70 24.34
CA THR A 591 6.74 17.06 23.03
C THR A 591 6.31 18.47 22.66
N CYS A 592 7.25 19.30 22.22
CA CYS A 592 6.92 20.63 21.69
C CYS A 592 6.24 20.50 20.33
N ILE A 593 5.07 21.12 20.22
CA ILE A 593 4.27 21.16 19.00
C ILE A 593 4.13 22.61 18.56
N THR A 594 4.51 22.90 17.32
CA THR A 594 4.44 24.25 16.76
C THR A 594 3.50 24.27 15.57
N LEU A 595 2.50 25.15 15.62
CA LEU A 595 1.67 25.51 14.49
C LEU A 595 2.07 26.91 14.05
N ARG A 596 2.51 27.07 12.79
CA ARG A 596 3.02 28.34 12.29
C ARG A 596 2.41 28.72 10.93
N SER A 597 1.90 29.94 10.80
CA SER A 597 1.44 30.49 9.52
C SER A 597 0.38 29.64 8.82
N CYS A 598 -0.46 28.92 9.58
CA CYS A 598 -1.55 28.11 9.02
C CYS A 598 -2.85 28.91 8.91
N THR A 599 -3.65 28.62 7.89
CA THR A 599 -4.95 29.29 7.66
C THR A 599 -6.09 28.28 7.58
N ASN A 600 -7.17 28.54 8.31
CA ASN A 600 -8.44 27.85 8.15
C ASN A 600 -9.49 28.82 7.59
N ASP A 601 -9.96 28.55 6.38
CA ASP A 601 -11.05 29.28 5.72
C ASP A 601 -12.37 28.48 5.74
N GLY A 602 -12.31 27.17 5.96
CA GLY A 602 -13.48 26.29 6.06
C GLY A 602 -14.28 26.52 7.34
N ASN A 603 -15.60 26.33 7.26
CA ASN A 603 -16.46 26.38 8.45
C ASN A 603 -16.19 25.19 9.37
N ILE A 604 -16.41 25.37 10.67
CA ILE A 604 -16.36 24.30 11.67
C ILE A 604 -17.76 24.14 12.23
N ASP A 605 -18.43 23.04 11.89
CA ASP A 605 -19.84 22.83 12.23
C ASP A 605 -20.00 21.54 13.06
N THR A 606 -20.73 21.60 14.18
CA THR A 606 -21.01 20.39 14.99
C THR A 606 -22.44 20.36 15.50
N VAL A 607 -22.92 19.15 15.82
CA VAL A 607 -24.21 18.90 16.50
C VAL A 607 -23.94 18.41 17.92
N LEU A 608 -24.64 18.98 18.91
CA LEU A 608 -24.58 18.51 20.30
C LEU A 608 -25.65 17.46 20.58
N ASP A 609 -25.24 16.29 21.06
CA ASP A 609 -26.17 15.27 21.57
C ASP A 609 -26.97 15.79 22.78
N ASN A 610 -28.26 15.44 22.85
CA ASN A 610 -29.24 15.80 23.89
C ASN A 610 -29.87 17.21 23.85
N LEU A 611 -29.85 17.91 22.72
CA LEU A 611 -30.83 19.00 22.52
C LEU A 611 -32.19 18.35 22.21
N SER A 612 -33.13 18.43 23.15
CA SER A 612 -34.49 18.02 22.87
C SER A 612 -35.02 18.92 21.75
N LYS A 613 -35.81 18.38 20.80
CA LYS A 613 -36.39 19.19 19.71
C LYS A 613 -37.27 20.36 20.19
N ASP A 614 -37.55 20.42 21.50
CA ASP A 614 -38.40 21.39 22.16
C ASP A 614 -37.61 22.41 23.02
N ASP A 615 -36.27 22.28 23.14
CA ASP A 615 -35.42 23.23 23.87
C ASP A 615 -34.77 24.22 22.89
N ASP A 616 -35.24 25.48 22.93
CA ASP A 616 -34.75 26.57 22.08
C ASP A 616 -33.42 27.20 22.58
N GLU A 617 -32.87 26.77 23.73
CA GLU A 617 -31.73 27.42 24.39
C GLU A 617 -30.62 26.43 24.80
N ILE A 618 -29.38 26.65 24.33
CA ILE A 618 -28.20 25.88 24.73
C ILE A 618 -27.87 26.21 26.19
N THR A 619 -27.76 25.20 27.06
CA THR A 619 -27.38 25.40 28.47
C THR A 619 -25.92 25.84 28.63
N ASP A 620 -25.57 26.52 29.73
CA ASP A 620 -24.18 26.91 30.05
C ASP A 620 -23.22 25.71 30.08
N GLU A 621 -23.70 24.54 30.51
CA GLU A 621 -22.91 23.31 30.57
C GLU A 621 -22.61 22.76 29.16
N GLN A 622 -23.60 22.77 28.27
CA GLN A 622 -23.46 22.41 26.85
C GLN A 622 -22.56 23.39 26.10
N ALA A 623 -22.71 24.70 26.36
CA ALA A 623 -21.83 25.71 25.79
C ALA A 623 -20.38 25.56 26.29
N LEU A 624 -20.18 25.22 27.56
CA LEU A 624 -18.85 24.94 28.12
C LEU A 624 -18.23 23.66 27.52
N GLN A 625 -19.05 22.63 27.27
CA GLN A 625 -18.63 21.39 26.62
C GLN A 625 -18.16 21.65 25.18
N ALA A 626 -18.95 22.37 24.38
CA ALA A 626 -18.57 22.73 23.01
C ALA A 626 -17.28 23.58 22.95
N ARG A 627 -17.11 24.54 23.86
CA ARG A 627 -15.87 25.35 23.96
C ARG A 627 -14.62 24.55 24.29
N ARG A 628 -14.76 23.36 24.87
CA ARG A 628 -13.63 22.47 25.18
C ARG A 628 -13.22 21.59 24.00
N MET A 629 -13.89 21.70 22.85
CA MET A 629 -13.75 20.75 21.74
C MET A 629 -13.55 21.39 20.38
N LEU A 630 -14.03 22.62 20.21
CA LEU A 630 -14.00 23.34 18.94
C LEU A 630 -12.95 24.43 18.97
N GLY A 631 -12.13 24.50 17.93
CA GLY A 631 -11.24 25.63 17.75
C GLY A 631 -10.91 25.93 16.29
N GLY A 632 -10.88 27.22 15.96
CA GLY A 632 -10.61 27.69 14.59
C GLY A 632 -9.27 27.21 14.01
N ILE A 633 -8.29 26.91 14.88
CA ILE A 633 -6.99 26.34 14.48
C ILE A 633 -6.80 24.96 15.10
N VAL A 634 -6.91 24.84 16.42
CA VAL A 634 -6.76 23.58 17.15
C VAL A 634 -8.01 23.30 17.95
N GLY A 635 -8.60 22.11 17.81
CA GLY A 635 -9.75 21.70 18.61
C GLY A 635 -9.41 21.54 20.08
N VAL A 636 -8.44 20.67 20.40
CA VAL A 636 -7.93 20.45 21.77
C VAL A 636 -6.42 20.37 21.81
N ALA A 637 -5.81 20.98 22.84
CA ALA A 637 -4.37 20.89 23.08
C ALA A 637 -3.96 21.08 24.56
N PRO A 638 -2.85 20.46 25.00
CA PRO A 638 -2.21 20.76 26.27
C PRO A 638 -1.55 22.15 26.23
N LYS A 639 -1.97 23.03 27.16
CA LYS A 639 -1.60 24.46 27.18
C LYS A 639 -0.09 24.76 27.25
N LEU A 640 0.72 23.89 27.83
CA LEU A 640 2.13 24.17 28.14
C LEU A 640 3.13 23.70 27.06
N LEU A 641 2.65 23.01 26.01
CA LEU A 641 3.50 22.33 25.03
C LEU A 641 3.18 22.68 23.58
N THR A 642 2.19 23.54 23.36
CA THR A 642 1.70 23.90 22.02
C THR A 642 1.94 25.39 21.77
N THR A 643 2.67 25.71 20.71
CA THR A 643 2.88 27.08 20.22
C THR A 643 2.02 27.30 18.98
N ILE A 644 1.20 28.35 18.97
CA ILE A 644 0.43 28.78 17.80
C ILE A 644 0.92 30.17 17.42
N ASP A 645 1.52 30.28 16.23
CA ASP A 645 2.20 31.47 15.75
C ASP A 645 1.68 31.86 14.36
N GLN A 646 1.24 33.10 14.18
CA GLN A 646 0.78 33.64 12.89
C GLN A 646 -0.33 32.83 12.20
N CYS A 647 -1.08 32.01 12.93
CA CYS A 647 -2.23 31.28 12.39
C CYS A 647 -3.49 32.16 12.32
N ALA A 648 -4.36 31.89 11.35
CA ALA A 648 -5.60 32.63 11.14
C ALA A 648 -6.78 31.70 10.86
N ASN A 649 -7.92 31.98 11.50
CA ASN A 649 -9.20 31.38 11.17
C ASN A 649 -10.11 32.46 10.56
N THR A 650 -10.64 32.23 9.36
CA THR A 650 -11.62 33.09 8.71
C THR A 650 -13.00 32.44 8.56
N GLY A 651 -13.06 31.10 8.64
CA GLY A 651 -14.30 30.33 8.64
C GLY A 651 -15.14 30.53 9.89
N ASP A 652 -16.45 30.30 9.76
CA ASP A 652 -17.37 30.39 10.89
C ASP A 652 -17.26 29.13 11.76
N ILE A 653 -17.48 29.28 13.08
CA ILE A 653 -17.66 28.15 14.00
C ILE A 653 -19.12 28.11 14.41
N ARG A 654 -19.82 27.01 14.10
CA ARG A 654 -21.25 26.86 14.32
C ARG A 654 -21.54 25.61 15.15
N ILE A 655 -22.52 25.72 16.02
CA ILE A 655 -23.08 24.63 16.81
C ILE A 655 -24.56 24.58 16.44
N GLU A 656 -25.01 23.51 15.81
CA GLU A 656 -26.42 23.34 15.47
C GLU A 656 -27.19 22.80 16.68
N GLY A 657 -28.03 23.68 17.23
CA GLY A 657 -29.16 23.34 18.10
C GLY A 657 -30.46 23.76 17.43
N SER A 658 -31.58 23.10 17.76
CA SER A 658 -32.90 23.43 17.22
C SER A 658 -33.20 24.93 17.34
N GLY A 659 -33.12 25.68 16.23
CA GLY A 659 -33.77 26.98 16.09
C GLY A 659 -32.90 28.22 15.85
N GLU A 660 -31.72 28.37 16.46
CA GLU A 660 -30.92 29.60 16.30
C GLU A 660 -29.39 29.38 16.31
N LEU A 661 -28.73 29.89 15.26
CA LEU A 661 -27.27 29.94 15.11
C LEU A 661 -26.62 30.78 16.23
N VAL A 662 -25.89 30.13 17.14
CA VAL A 662 -25.03 30.85 18.10
C VAL A 662 -23.69 31.18 17.43
N PHE A 663 -23.54 32.41 16.95
CA PHE A 663 -22.27 32.93 16.44
C PHE A 663 -21.25 33.10 17.57
N ALA A 664 -20.26 32.20 17.67
CA ALA A 664 -19.01 32.52 18.35
C ALA A 664 -18.15 33.34 17.37
N ASN A 665 -18.08 34.66 17.57
CA ASN A 665 -17.25 35.56 16.76
C ASN A 665 -15.74 35.24 16.95
N ALA A 666 -15.23 34.24 16.24
CA ALA A 666 -13.83 33.81 16.27
C ALA A 666 -13.04 34.30 15.04
N LYS A 667 -13.39 35.47 14.49
CA LYS A 667 -12.57 36.17 13.48
C LYS A 667 -11.43 36.92 14.17
N LYS A 668 -10.45 36.20 14.74
CA LYS A 668 -9.29 36.82 15.42
C LYS A 668 -7.97 36.29 14.85
N ARG A 669 -7.12 37.21 14.38
CA ARG A 669 -5.70 36.95 14.06
C ARG A 669 -4.95 36.74 15.39
N VAL A 670 -4.24 35.63 15.55
CA VAL A 670 -3.48 35.34 16.77
C VAL A 670 -2.11 36.02 16.67
N ALA A 671 -1.88 37.06 17.49
CA ALA A 671 -0.58 37.70 17.59
C ALA A 671 0.26 37.07 18.73
N THR A 672 1.58 37.06 18.52
CA THR A 672 2.64 36.26 19.16
C THR A 672 2.79 36.26 20.69
N ASN A 673 1.89 36.90 21.46
CA ASN A 673 2.03 37.00 22.92
C ASN A 673 0.71 36.85 23.71
N GLU A 674 -0.40 36.43 23.09
CA GLU A 674 -1.67 36.18 23.79
C GLU A 674 -1.98 34.67 23.90
N ILE A 675 -1.21 33.93 24.70
CA ILE A 675 -1.51 32.53 25.11
C ILE A 675 -2.85 32.44 25.88
N ALA A 676 -3.44 33.57 26.26
CA ALA A 676 -4.67 33.64 27.04
C ALA A 676 -5.96 33.86 26.23
N ALA A 677 -5.96 33.92 24.89
CA ALA A 677 -7.18 34.32 24.16
C ALA A 677 -7.65 33.36 23.04
N CYS A 678 -6.95 32.26 22.74
CA CYS A 678 -7.35 31.31 21.68
C CYS A 678 -8.12 30.07 22.20
N LEU A 679 -8.72 30.20 23.38
CA LEU A 679 -9.62 29.23 24.01
C LEU A 679 -10.96 29.88 24.40
N TYR A 680 -11.39 30.94 23.71
CA TYR A 680 -12.56 31.73 24.11
C TYR A 680 -13.69 31.72 23.09
#